data_AF-A0AAP0CLK1-F1
#
_entry.id   AF-A0AAP0CLK1-F1
#
_cell.length_a   1.000
_cell.length_b   1.000
_cell.length_c   1.000
_cell.angle_alpha   90.00
_cell.angle_beta   90.00
_cell.angle_gamma   90.00
#
_symmetry.space_group_name_H-M   'P 1'
#
loop_
_entity.id
_entity.type
_entity.pdbx_description
1 polymer ?
#
loop_
_entity_poly.entity_id
_entity_poly.type
_entity_poly.pdbx_seq_one_letter_code
_entity_poly.pdbx_strand_id
1 'polypeptide(L)'
;MALRQSGLIALFDVDGTLTAARKGVTPKMLKFMQDLRKVVNVGVVGGSDLVKISEQLGSTVINDYDYVFAENGLVAYKDGKLVGTQSLKTSLGEENIKEFVNFTLHYIADLDIPIKRGTFIEFRSGMINVSPIGRNCSQEERDEFERYDKVHNIRTKMVEVLREKFVHLNLTFSIGGQISFDAFPQGWDKTYCLKYLEEFQEIHFFGDKTYKGGNDHEIYESERTVGHTVTSPDDTLSQCTALFLNKQQSDGYIDIGEPETRNCEIKLRVNPIKRREKVFVGCGAGFGGDRPLAALKLLQKVKDLNYLVLECLAERTLADRYQAVKSGSDGYDPRISEWMELLLPLAIERGVCIITNMGATNALAAQEKVLEIASRLGVRITVGVAHQFDIAKAGIMLFFLLTFVKLISFFFGISMYLGAAPIVECLEKYNPNVIITSRVADAALFLAPMVYELGWNWDEFLLLAQGSLAGHLLECGCQLTGGYFMHPGDKFRDISCANLLELSLPFAEVSYDGKVCVAKADGSGGMLNFSTCAEQLLYEVGDPGAYITPDVVIDFQDVTFHSISTNRVVCTGAKPAAISVPDNLLGLASKDAGWKGWGEISYGGFKCLERAKAAEFLVKSWMEEVYPGISTRIISYIIGLDSLKAVSLEHIGVVTKDIRLRMDGLFEEEKHAIEFTKEFTALYTNGPAGGGGISTGHKKEILLEKGLVGREHIYWKISAKQNQPTKSNNQINILPTETKSNHLTNFLPPEIHLSPAPSNQKVHLYDIAHSRAGDKGNDINFSIIPHFPPDLTRLKHVIKPDWVKQVISPLLNQSSFPKVDDIETRNKWVNENVNVEVYEVRGICSLNVVVRNVLDGGVNCSRRIDRHGKTISDLILCQEVVLPM
;
A
#
# COMPACT_ATOMS: atom_id res chain seq x y z
N MET A 1 -30.95 -9.88 -10.43
CA MET A 1 -30.64 -11.09 -9.64
C MET A 1 -30.07 -12.10 -10.63
N ALA A 2 -28.82 -12.54 -10.44
CA ALA A 2 -28.23 -13.56 -11.29
C ALA A 2 -29.04 -14.86 -11.15
N LEU A 3 -29.37 -15.49 -12.26
CA LEU A 3 -29.96 -16.82 -12.27
C LEU A 3 -28.87 -17.82 -11.88
N ARG A 4 -29.12 -18.60 -10.82
CA ARG A 4 -28.27 -19.69 -10.37
C ARG A 4 -28.05 -20.68 -11.52
N GLN A 5 -26.80 -21.07 -11.75
CA GLN A 5 -26.44 -21.99 -12.83
C GLN A 5 -27.09 -23.36 -12.57
N SER A 6 -28.02 -23.75 -13.44
CA SER A 6 -28.77 -25.00 -13.29
C SER A 6 -27.88 -26.19 -13.63
N GLY A 7 -27.92 -27.25 -12.82
CA GLY A 7 -27.16 -28.48 -13.06
C GLY A 7 -25.69 -28.46 -12.62
N LEU A 8 -25.24 -27.41 -11.91
CA LEU A 8 -23.87 -27.25 -11.41
C LEU A 8 -23.83 -27.20 -9.87
N ILE A 9 -22.88 -27.89 -9.25
CA ILE A 9 -22.58 -27.78 -7.81
C ILE A 9 -21.08 -27.65 -7.54
N ALA A 10 -20.73 -26.78 -6.60
CA ALA A 10 -19.40 -26.70 -5.99
C ALA A 10 -19.44 -27.38 -4.62
N LEU A 11 -18.61 -28.42 -4.46
CA LEU A 11 -18.51 -29.29 -3.31
C LEU A 11 -17.15 -29.11 -2.63
N PHE A 12 -17.15 -28.89 -1.31
CA PHE A 12 -15.95 -28.51 -0.57
C PHE A 12 -15.64 -29.50 0.54
N ASP A 13 -14.37 -29.89 0.67
CA ASP A 13 -13.86 -30.34 1.96
C ASP A 13 -13.89 -29.19 3.00
N VAL A 14 -13.79 -29.52 4.29
CA VAL A 14 -13.89 -28.54 5.38
C VAL A 14 -12.52 -28.07 5.87
N ASP A 15 -11.68 -29.01 6.32
CA ASP A 15 -10.45 -28.72 7.07
C ASP A 15 -9.26 -28.47 6.13
N GLY A 16 -8.67 -27.29 6.15
CA GLY A 16 -7.63 -26.89 5.20
C GLY A 16 -8.17 -26.30 3.90
N THR A 17 -9.43 -26.61 3.58
CA THR A 17 -10.15 -26.17 2.38
C THR A 17 -11.03 -24.94 2.62
N LEU A 18 -11.93 -24.97 3.62
CA LEU A 18 -12.79 -23.82 3.98
C LEU A 18 -12.33 -23.15 5.28
N THR A 19 -11.70 -23.90 6.17
CA THR A 19 -11.15 -23.40 7.43
C THR A 19 -9.68 -23.74 7.54
N ALA A 20 -8.93 -23.02 8.38
CA ALA A 20 -7.64 -23.54 8.82
C ALA A 20 -7.88 -24.80 9.66
N ALA A 21 -7.02 -25.82 9.53
CA ALA A 21 -7.23 -27.12 10.17
C ALA A 21 -7.61 -27.00 11.67
N ARG A 22 -8.78 -27.54 12.02
CA ARG A 22 -9.39 -27.53 13.37
C ARG A 22 -9.71 -26.15 13.95
N LYS A 23 -9.86 -25.12 13.11
CA LYS A 23 -10.31 -23.78 13.51
C LYS A 23 -11.68 -23.46 12.92
N GLY A 24 -12.35 -22.46 13.49
CA GLY A 24 -13.61 -21.94 12.97
C GLY A 24 -13.41 -21.18 11.65
N VAL A 25 -14.46 -21.13 10.85
CA VAL A 25 -14.54 -20.39 9.58
C VAL A 25 -14.41 -18.89 9.83
N THR A 26 -13.71 -18.19 8.95
CA THR A 26 -13.56 -16.74 9.05
C THR A 26 -14.83 -16.03 8.57
N PRO A 27 -15.15 -14.82 9.08
CA PRO A 27 -16.28 -14.03 8.56
C PRO A 27 -16.18 -13.75 7.05
N LYS A 28 -14.95 -13.58 6.53
CA LYS A 28 -14.65 -13.42 5.10
C LYS A 28 -15.10 -14.64 4.30
N MET A 29 -14.72 -15.85 4.73
CA MET A 29 -15.11 -17.09 4.06
C MET A 29 -16.62 -17.33 4.16
N LEU A 30 -17.22 -17.10 5.33
CA LEU A 30 -18.67 -17.27 5.50
C LEU A 30 -19.46 -16.35 4.56
N LYS A 31 -19.03 -15.08 4.44
CA LYS A 31 -19.62 -14.13 3.52
C LYS A 31 -19.44 -14.56 2.06
N PHE A 32 -18.24 -15.05 1.71
CA PHE A 32 -17.95 -15.58 0.39
C PHE A 32 -18.86 -16.75 0.01
N MET A 33 -19.04 -17.75 0.90
CA MET A 33 -19.90 -18.91 0.63
C MET A 33 -21.37 -18.49 0.41
N GLN A 34 -21.86 -17.48 1.15
CA GLN A 34 -23.20 -16.91 0.93
C GLN A 34 -23.32 -16.25 -0.44
N ASP A 35 -22.27 -15.58 -0.92
CA ASP A 35 -22.29 -14.92 -2.23
C ASP A 35 -22.13 -15.95 -3.36
N LEU A 36 -21.30 -16.98 -3.17
CA LEU A 36 -21.16 -18.12 -4.09
C LEU A 36 -22.49 -18.89 -4.25
N ARG A 37 -23.21 -19.13 -3.16
CA ARG A 37 -24.52 -19.83 -3.17
C ARG A 37 -25.60 -19.11 -3.99
N LYS A 38 -25.43 -17.81 -4.26
CA LYS A 38 -26.34 -17.07 -5.15
C LYS A 38 -26.15 -17.42 -6.62
N VAL A 39 -24.98 -17.93 -7.00
CA VAL A 39 -24.62 -18.20 -8.40
C VAL A 39 -24.55 -19.69 -8.73
N VAL A 40 -24.20 -20.54 -7.77
CA VAL A 40 -24.05 -22.00 -7.95
C VAL A 40 -24.60 -22.75 -6.73
N ASN A 41 -24.94 -24.02 -6.87
CA ASN A 41 -25.20 -24.87 -5.70
C ASN A 41 -23.91 -25.09 -4.92
N VAL A 42 -24.00 -25.09 -3.60
CA VAL A 42 -22.86 -25.22 -2.70
C VAL A 42 -23.12 -26.36 -1.72
N GLY A 43 -22.21 -27.31 -1.69
CA GLY A 43 -22.21 -28.42 -0.75
C GLY A 43 -20.92 -28.51 0.05
N VAL A 44 -20.98 -29.07 1.25
CA VAL A 44 -19.78 -29.42 2.05
C VAL A 44 -19.74 -30.92 2.33
N VAL A 45 -18.56 -31.52 2.31
CA VAL A 45 -18.32 -32.93 2.62
C VAL A 45 -17.13 -33.09 3.57
N GLY A 46 -17.36 -33.71 4.72
CA GLY A 46 -16.32 -33.95 5.72
C GLY A 46 -16.38 -35.37 6.25
N GLY A 47 -15.22 -35.92 6.63
CA GLY A 47 -15.16 -37.21 7.34
C GLY A 47 -15.58 -37.11 8.81
N SER A 48 -15.74 -35.89 9.33
CA SER A 48 -16.20 -35.62 10.69
C SER A 48 -17.71 -35.76 10.85
N ASP A 49 -18.17 -35.97 12.08
CA ASP A 49 -19.59 -35.87 12.44
C ASP A 49 -20.14 -34.45 12.25
N LEU A 50 -21.46 -34.33 12.25
CA LEU A 50 -22.14 -33.05 12.03
C LEU A 50 -21.82 -32.02 13.12
N VAL A 51 -21.56 -32.45 14.36
CA VAL A 51 -21.26 -31.55 15.48
C VAL A 51 -19.96 -30.81 15.21
N LYS A 52 -18.90 -31.52 14.82
CA LYS A 52 -17.61 -30.90 14.46
C LYS A 52 -17.69 -30.01 13.23
N ILE A 53 -18.41 -30.43 12.20
CA ILE A 53 -18.63 -29.59 11.02
C ILE A 53 -19.36 -28.30 11.43
N SER A 54 -20.31 -28.38 12.36
CA SER A 54 -21.03 -27.21 12.90
C SER A 54 -20.15 -26.32 13.78
N GLU A 55 -19.23 -26.88 14.56
CA GLU A 55 -18.23 -26.11 15.32
C GLU A 55 -17.32 -25.30 14.39
N GLN A 56 -17.00 -25.85 13.21
CA GLN A 56 -16.12 -25.22 12.24
C GLN A 56 -16.85 -24.20 11.35
N LEU A 57 -18.02 -24.54 10.83
CA LEU A 57 -18.73 -23.73 9.84
C LEU A 57 -19.88 -22.88 10.43
N GLY A 58 -20.19 -23.05 11.71
CA GLY A 58 -21.28 -22.38 12.40
C GLY A 58 -22.46 -23.31 12.68
N SER A 59 -23.24 -22.99 13.71
CA SER A 59 -24.38 -23.81 14.17
C SER A 59 -25.54 -23.90 13.16
N THR A 60 -25.56 -23.03 12.16
CA THR A 60 -26.58 -22.97 11.09
C THR A 60 -26.18 -23.71 9.82
N VAL A 61 -25.07 -24.46 9.83
CA VAL A 61 -24.46 -25.09 8.63
C VAL A 61 -25.44 -25.84 7.74
N ILE A 62 -26.40 -26.58 8.29
CA ILE A 62 -27.40 -27.34 7.53
C ILE A 62 -28.32 -26.46 6.65
N ASN A 63 -28.46 -25.19 7.01
CA ASN A 63 -29.26 -24.21 6.28
C ASN A 63 -28.39 -23.26 5.44
N ASP A 64 -27.12 -23.13 5.76
CA ASP A 64 -26.19 -22.21 5.07
C ASP A 64 -25.71 -22.77 3.73
N TYR A 65 -25.69 -24.10 3.60
CA TYR A 65 -25.32 -24.84 2.39
C TYR A 65 -26.53 -25.60 1.83
N ASP A 66 -26.53 -25.87 0.53
CA ASP A 66 -27.59 -26.65 -0.10
C ASP A 66 -27.46 -28.14 0.22
N TYR A 67 -26.21 -28.61 0.35
CA TYR A 67 -25.89 -29.96 0.77
C TYR A 67 -24.88 -29.97 1.91
N VAL A 68 -25.12 -30.79 2.93
CA VAL A 68 -24.17 -31.03 4.02
C VAL A 68 -24.00 -32.53 4.21
N PHE A 69 -22.80 -33.02 3.92
CA PHE A 69 -22.42 -34.42 4.02
C PHE A 69 -21.46 -34.62 5.19
N ALA A 70 -21.99 -35.09 6.31
CA ALA A 70 -21.18 -35.52 7.44
C ALA A 70 -20.82 -37.01 7.31
N GLU A 71 -19.69 -37.40 7.89
CA GLU A 71 -19.15 -38.76 7.80
C GLU A 71 -19.09 -39.26 6.35
N ASN A 72 -18.46 -38.48 5.47
CA ASN A 72 -18.34 -38.73 4.02
C ASN A 72 -19.67 -38.79 3.24
N GLY A 73 -20.79 -38.40 3.87
CA GLY A 73 -22.13 -38.48 3.29
C GLY A 73 -22.96 -39.65 3.79
N LEU A 74 -22.49 -40.39 4.79
CA LEU A 74 -23.32 -41.35 5.51
C LEU A 74 -24.45 -40.67 6.24
N VAL A 75 -24.26 -39.42 6.67
CA VAL A 75 -25.33 -38.52 7.11
C VAL A 75 -25.39 -37.35 6.13
N ALA A 76 -26.47 -37.28 5.37
CA ALA A 76 -26.65 -36.33 4.28
C ALA A 76 -27.86 -35.43 4.51
N TYR A 77 -27.66 -34.13 4.43
CA TYR A 77 -28.71 -33.12 4.44
C TYR A 77 -28.80 -32.43 3.08
N LYS A 78 -30.03 -32.16 2.62
CA LYS A 78 -30.35 -31.33 1.45
C LYS A 78 -31.35 -30.27 1.88
N ASP A 79 -31.04 -28.99 1.66
CA ASP A 79 -31.88 -27.84 2.00
C ASP A 79 -32.41 -27.90 3.45
N GLY A 80 -31.51 -28.18 4.40
CA GLY A 80 -31.83 -28.30 5.82
C GLY A 80 -32.56 -29.60 6.23
N LYS A 81 -32.90 -30.49 5.29
CA LYS A 81 -33.62 -31.74 5.57
C LYS A 81 -32.69 -32.94 5.47
N LEU A 82 -32.80 -33.87 6.43
CA LEU A 82 -32.09 -35.14 6.38
C LEU A 82 -32.60 -36.00 5.22
N VAL A 83 -31.73 -36.34 4.28
CA VAL A 83 -32.05 -37.12 3.07
C VAL A 83 -31.41 -38.50 3.05
N GLY A 84 -30.47 -38.77 3.95
CA GLY A 84 -29.88 -40.09 4.10
C GLY A 84 -29.12 -40.25 5.40
N THR A 85 -29.32 -41.39 6.05
CA THR A 85 -28.50 -41.86 7.16
C THR A 85 -28.13 -43.31 6.90
N GLN A 86 -26.85 -43.63 7.01
CA GLN A 86 -26.36 -44.99 6.96
C GLN A 86 -25.42 -45.26 8.14
N SER A 87 -25.41 -46.50 8.63
CA SER A 87 -24.49 -46.92 9.68
C SER A 87 -23.80 -48.22 9.30
N LEU A 88 -22.60 -48.42 9.83
CA LEU A 88 -21.84 -49.65 9.62
C LEU A 88 -22.66 -50.90 10.01
N LYS A 89 -23.42 -50.81 11.10
CA LYS A 89 -24.33 -51.86 11.57
C LYS A 89 -25.39 -52.24 10.54
N THR A 90 -26.02 -51.24 9.92
CA THR A 90 -27.03 -51.48 8.88
C THR A 90 -26.40 -52.09 7.62
N SER A 91 -25.14 -51.75 7.30
CA SER A 91 -24.47 -52.21 6.08
C SER A 91 -23.87 -53.61 6.19
N LEU A 92 -23.17 -53.90 7.29
CA LEU A 92 -22.48 -55.18 7.48
C LEU A 92 -23.33 -56.20 8.22
N GLY A 93 -24.27 -55.76 9.05
CA GLY A 93 -25.01 -56.63 9.96
C GLY A 93 -24.20 -57.02 11.20
N GLU A 94 -24.91 -57.34 12.28
CA GLU A 94 -24.30 -57.61 13.59
C GLU A 94 -23.36 -58.82 13.59
N GLU A 95 -23.69 -59.87 12.83
CA GLU A 95 -22.89 -61.10 12.79
C GLU A 95 -21.51 -60.88 12.16
N ASN A 96 -21.44 -60.15 11.06
CA ASN A 96 -20.18 -59.82 10.39
C ASN A 96 -19.34 -58.85 11.23
N ILE A 97 -19.98 -57.89 11.90
CA ILE A 97 -19.30 -56.98 12.83
C ILE A 97 -18.71 -57.75 14.00
N LYS A 98 -19.48 -58.66 14.59
CA LYS A 98 -19.02 -59.53 15.69
C LYS A 98 -17.85 -60.41 15.25
N GLU A 99 -17.90 -60.98 14.04
CA GLU A 99 -16.77 -61.74 13.48
C GLU A 99 -15.52 -60.86 13.34
N PHE A 100 -15.66 -59.67 12.75
CA PHE A 100 -14.56 -58.73 12.57
C PHE A 100 -13.92 -58.32 13.90
N VAL A 101 -14.74 -57.95 14.89
CA VAL A 101 -14.27 -57.54 16.22
C VAL A 101 -13.57 -58.68 16.93
N ASN A 102 -14.16 -59.87 16.98
CA ASN A 102 -13.58 -61.01 17.69
C ASN A 102 -12.22 -61.40 17.10
N PHE A 103 -12.13 -61.50 15.77
CA PHE A 103 -10.85 -61.81 15.12
C PHE A 103 -9.81 -60.71 15.38
N THR A 104 -10.19 -59.44 15.26
CA THR A 104 -9.28 -58.30 15.48
C THR A 104 -8.78 -58.26 16.92
N LEU A 105 -9.64 -58.52 17.91
CA LEU A 105 -9.25 -58.58 19.32
C LEU A 105 -8.30 -59.75 19.60
N HIS A 106 -8.56 -60.93 19.04
CA HIS A 106 -7.63 -62.06 19.16
C HIS A 106 -6.27 -61.74 18.53
N TYR A 107 -6.27 -61.18 17.31
CA TYR A 107 -5.03 -60.75 16.66
C TYR A 107 -4.25 -59.74 17.51
N ILE A 108 -4.93 -58.72 18.04
CA ILE A 108 -4.29 -57.71 18.90
C ILE A 108 -3.82 -58.33 20.23
N ALA A 109 -4.53 -59.30 20.80
CA ALA A 109 -4.09 -59.98 22.01
C ALA A 109 -2.74 -60.68 21.82
N ASP A 110 -2.55 -61.33 20.68
CA ASP A 110 -1.34 -62.10 20.34
C ASP A 110 -0.19 -61.24 19.78
N LEU A 111 -0.44 -59.98 19.42
CA LEU A 111 0.61 -59.07 18.92
C LEU A 111 1.69 -58.80 19.99
N ASP A 112 2.95 -59.12 19.66
CA ASP A 112 4.09 -58.77 20.51
C ASP A 112 4.61 -57.36 20.15
N ILE A 113 4.17 -56.36 20.92
CA ILE A 113 4.58 -54.97 20.79
C ILE A 113 4.95 -54.39 22.16
N PRO A 114 5.87 -53.41 22.24
CA PRO A 114 6.42 -52.94 23.53
C PRO A 114 5.38 -52.43 24.52
N ILE A 115 4.32 -51.80 24.02
CA ILE A 115 3.30 -51.13 24.84
C ILE A 115 1.91 -51.43 24.27
N LYS A 116 0.98 -51.79 25.16
CA LYS A 116 -0.47 -51.80 24.92
C LYS A 116 -1.17 -50.99 26.03
N ARG A 117 -2.24 -50.29 25.66
CA ARG A 117 -3.08 -49.48 26.56
C ARG A 117 -4.53 -49.97 26.47
N GLY A 118 -5.43 -49.17 25.94
CA GLY A 118 -6.86 -49.48 25.83
C GLY A 118 -7.51 -48.75 24.65
N THR A 119 -8.76 -49.12 24.34
CA THR A 119 -9.48 -48.66 23.14
C THR A 119 -8.75 -49.11 21.86
N PHE A 120 -8.62 -50.43 21.71
CA PHE A 120 -7.99 -51.07 20.54
C PHE A 120 -8.90 -51.06 19.31
N ILE A 121 -10.20 -51.11 19.54
CA ILE A 121 -11.25 -51.03 18.54
C ILE A 121 -12.19 -49.92 18.99
N GLU A 122 -12.35 -48.89 18.16
CA GLU A 122 -13.27 -47.77 18.38
C GLU A 122 -14.33 -47.79 17.28
N PHE A 123 -15.58 -48.02 17.66
CA PHE A 123 -16.72 -47.94 16.74
C PHE A 123 -17.11 -46.49 16.48
N ARG A 124 -17.26 -46.15 15.20
CA ARG A 124 -17.83 -44.89 14.72
C ARG A 124 -19.03 -45.20 13.83
N SER A 125 -19.83 -44.19 13.46
CA SER A 125 -21.07 -44.44 12.71
C SER A 125 -20.79 -45.08 11.34
N GLY A 126 -19.71 -44.65 10.67
CA GLY A 126 -19.31 -45.16 9.36
C GLY A 126 -18.18 -46.19 9.29
N MET A 127 -17.43 -46.38 10.38
CA MET A 127 -16.15 -47.10 10.31
C MET A 127 -15.75 -47.67 11.67
N ILE A 128 -14.78 -48.58 11.63
CA ILE A 128 -14.10 -49.09 12.83
C ILE A 128 -12.66 -48.60 12.78
N ASN A 129 -12.24 -47.84 13.79
CA ASN A 129 -10.83 -47.48 13.97
C ASN A 129 -10.15 -48.58 14.79
N VAL A 130 -9.04 -49.11 14.27
CA VAL A 130 -8.24 -50.16 14.91
C VAL A 130 -6.86 -49.62 15.25
N SER A 131 -6.46 -49.74 16.53
CA SER A 131 -5.18 -49.28 17.06
C SER A 131 -4.46 -50.42 17.78
N PRO A 132 -3.32 -50.94 17.28
CA PRO A 132 -2.60 -52.02 17.94
C PRO A 132 -2.11 -51.66 19.35
N ILE A 133 -1.62 -50.43 19.55
CA ILE A 133 -1.21 -49.91 20.87
C ILE A 133 -2.40 -49.53 21.75
N GLY A 134 -3.56 -49.23 21.16
CA GLY A 134 -4.75 -48.69 21.84
C GLY A 134 -4.75 -47.16 21.88
N ARG A 135 -5.91 -46.53 21.65
CA ARG A 135 -6.04 -45.06 21.53
C ARG A 135 -5.80 -44.28 22.82
N ASN A 136 -5.90 -44.94 23.98
CA ASN A 136 -5.69 -44.32 25.29
C ASN A 136 -4.21 -44.09 25.65
N CYS A 137 -3.28 -44.27 24.71
CA CYS A 137 -1.86 -43.98 24.90
C CYS A 137 -1.55 -42.47 24.94
N SER A 138 -0.48 -42.11 25.65
CA SER A 138 0.04 -40.74 25.72
C SER A 138 0.62 -40.29 24.36
N GLN A 139 0.87 -38.99 24.18
CA GLN A 139 1.49 -38.50 22.93
C GLN A 139 2.92 -39.05 22.76
N GLU A 140 3.69 -39.17 23.83
CA GLU A 140 5.03 -39.77 23.80
C GLU A 140 4.98 -41.24 23.33
N GLU A 141 4.00 -42.00 23.85
CA GLU A 141 3.75 -43.38 23.43
C GLU A 141 3.29 -43.48 21.97
N ARG A 142 2.57 -42.48 21.45
CA ARG A 142 2.19 -42.40 20.02
C ARG A 142 3.42 -42.22 19.14
N ASP A 143 4.33 -41.32 19.53
CA ASP A 143 5.55 -41.03 18.79
C ASP A 143 6.53 -42.23 18.83
N GLU A 144 6.57 -42.95 19.94
CA GLU A 144 7.32 -44.21 20.07
C GLU A 144 6.72 -45.33 19.21
N PHE A 145 5.40 -45.53 19.26
CA PHE A 145 4.74 -46.53 18.45
C PHE A 145 4.87 -46.23 16.96
N GLU A 146 4.79 -44.97 16.54
CA GLU A 146 4.98 -44.59 15.13
C GLU A 146 6.39 -44.95 14.65
N ARG A 147 7.43 -44.66 15.45
CA ARG A 147 8.81 -45.06 15.14
C ARG A 147 8.96 -46.58 15.07
N TYR A 148 8.36 -47.30 16.02
CA TYR A 148 8.38 -48.76 16.06
C TYR A 148 7.66 -49.36 14.84
N ASP A 149 6.47 -48.86 14.52
CA ASP A 149 5.65 -49.32 13.40
C ASP A 149 6.31 -49.08 12.04
N LYS A 150 7.03 -47.96 11.85
CA LYS A 150 7.79 -47.70 10.61
C LYS A 150 8.91 -48.72 10.37
N VAL A 151 9.48 -49.29 11.43
CA VAL A 151 10.54 -50.31 11.33
C VAL A 151 9.95 -51.70 11.19
N HIS A 152 8.95 -52.03 12.01
CA HIS A 152 8.42 -53.39 12.13
C HIS A 152 7.18 -53.67 11.26
N ASN A 153 6.60 -52.63 10.65
CA ASN A 153 5.42 -52.65 9.78
C ASN A 153 4.20 -53.32 10.43
N ILE A 154 3.92 -53.00 11.70
CA ILE A 154 2.88 -53.67 12.50
C ILE A 154 1.50 -53.46 11.87
N ARG A 155 1.12 -52.20 11.61
CA ARG A 155 -0.20 -51.87 11.03
C ARG A 155 -0.34 -52.41 9.61
N THR A 156 0.70 -52.32 8.79
CA THR A 156 0.67 -52.84 7.41
C THR A 156 0.43 -54.35 7.38
N LYS A 157 1.19 -55.12 8.17
CA LYS A 157 1.01 -56.58 8.29
C LYS A 157 -0.38 -56.94 8.82
N MET A 158 -0.86 -56.20 9.82
CA MET A 158 -2.19 -56.42 10.37
C MET A 158 -3.30 -56.16 9.34
N VAL A 159 -3.16 -55.08 8.55
CA VAL A 159 -4.10 -54.75 7.47
C VAL A 159 -4.10 -55.82 6.38
N GLU A 160 -2.94 -56.38 6.00
CA GLU A 160 -2.86 -57.47 5.02
C GLU A 160 -3.63 -58.71 5.50
N VAL A 161 -3.44 -59.12 6.75
CA VAL A 161 -4.14 -60.27 7.34
C VAL A 161 -5.65 -60.01 7.41
N LEU A 162 -6.07 -58.83 7.87
CA LEU A 162 -7.50 -58.49 7.96
C LEU A 162 -8.14 -58.43 6.57
N ARG A 163 -7.43 -57.91 5.56
CA ARG A 163 -7.91 -57.83 4.18
C ARG A 163 -8.14 -59.21 3.58
N GLU A 164 -7.23 -60.15 3.80
CA GLU A 164 -7.38 -61.52 3.33
C GLU A 164 -8.55 -62.23 4.05
N LYS A 165 -8.60 -62.12 5.39
CA LYS A 165 -9.64 -62.76 6.22
C LYS A 165 -11.05 -62.24 5.91
N PHE A 166 -11.19 -60.94 5.68
CA PHE A 166 -12.48 -60.27 5.50
C PHE A 166 -12.75 -59.82 4.07
N VAL A 167 -12.13 -60.47 3.08
CA VAL A 167 -12.36 -60.17 1.65
C VAL A 167 -13.85 -60.21 1.27
N HIS A 168 -14.62 -61.11 1.88
CA HIS A 168 -16.06 -61.27 1.66
C HIS A 168 -16.91 -60.11 2.21
N LEU A 169 -16.38 -59.30 3.13
CA LEU A 169 -17.04 -58.11 3.68
C LEU A 169 -16.78 -56.86 2.83
N ASN A 170 -15.91 -56.96 1.82
CA ASN A 170 -15.53 -55.88 0.93
C ASN A 170 -15.13 -54.58 1.66
N LEU A 171 -14.27 -54.73 2.67
CA LEU A 171 -13.78 -53.61 3.48
C LEU A 171 -12.55 -52.94 2.83
N THR A 172 -12.53 -51.62 2.88
CA THR A 172 -11.35 -50.80 2.63
C THR A 172 -10.66 -50.51 3.96
N PHE A 173 -9.33 -50.62 3.96
CA PHE A 173 -8.49 -50.36 5.12
C PHE A 173 -7.54 -49.21 4.80
N SER A 174 -7.62 -48.12 5.56
CA SER A 174 -6.81 -46.92 5.38
C SER A 174 -5.92 -46.68 6.59
N ILE A 175 -4.60 -46.78 6.41
CA ILE A 175 -3.63 -46.48 7.47
C ILE A 175 -3.51 -44.96 7.58
N GLY A 176 -3.93 -44.41 8.74
CA GLY A 176 -4.01 -42.98 8.97
C GLY A 176 -3.57 -42.59 10.39
N GLY A 177 -2.80 -41.50 10.48
CA GLY A 177 -2.23 -41.01 11.73
C GLY A 177 -1.07 -41.87 12.25
N GLN A 178 -0.70 -41.65 13.52
CA GLN A 178 0.50 -42.25 14.12
C GLN A 178 0.31 -43.69 14.61
N ILE A 179 -0.91 -44.06 15.02
CA ILE A 179 -1.15 -45.29 15.81
C ILE A 179 -2.24 -46.23 15.29
N SER A 180 -3.04 -45.82 14.31
CA SER A 180 -4.24 -46.56 13.91
C SER A 180 -4.39 -46.71 12.40
N PHE A 181 -5.40 -47.47 12.01
CA PHE A 181 -5.97 -47.51 10.67
C PHE A 181 -7.51 -47.61 10.79
N ASP A 182 -8.21 -47.14 9.77
CA ASP A 182 -9.67 -47.19 9.69
C ASP A 182 -10.11 -48.32 8.75
N ALA A 183 -11.17 -49.04 9.12
CA ALA A 183 -11.82 -50.07 8.32
C ALA A 183 -13.28 -49.67 8.05
N PHE A 184 -13.66 -49.59 6.78
CA PHE A 184 -14.99 -49.18 6.33
C PHE A 184 -15.37 -49.90 5.03
N PRO A 185 -16.66 -50.07 4.71
CA PRO A 185 -17.08 -50.68 3.45
C PRO A 185 -16.52 -49.92 2.24
N GLN A 186 -16.15 -50.65 1.18
CA GLN A 186 -15.64 -50.02 -0.04
C GLN A 186 -16.61 -48.96 -0.59
N GLY A 187 -16.07 -47.80 -0.96
CA GLY A 187 -16.83 -46.66 -1.46
C GLY A 187 -17.48 -45.79 -0.38
N TRP A 188 -17.13 -45.98 0.91
CA TRP A 188 -17.54 -45.10 2.02
C TRP A 188 -16.52 -43.99 2.32
N ASP A 189 -15.53 -43.80 1.45
CA ASP A 189 -14.77 -42.55 1.35
C ASP A 189 -15.67 -41.40 0.83
N LYS A 190 -15.11 -40.21 0.60
CA LYS A 190 -15.89 -39.03 0.20
C LYS A 190 -16.71 -39.23 -1.09
N THR A 191 -16.37 -40.19 -1.94
CA THR A 191 -17.19 -40.54 -3.12
C THR A 191 -18.60 -40.99 -2.76
N TYR A 192 -18.83 -41.46 -1.53
CA TYR A 192 -20.16 -41.89 -1.05
C TYR A 192 -21.22 -40.80 -1.20
N CYS A 193 -20.85 -39.52 -1.02
CA CYS A 193 -21.80 -38.41 -1.14
C CYS A 193 -22.32 -38.20 -2.58
N LEU A 194 -21.57 -38.66 -3.60
CA LEU A 194 -21.89 -38.41 -5.01
C LEU A 194 -23.22 -39.04 -5.44
N LYS A 195 -23.67 -40.12 -4.77
CA LYS A 195 -24.98 -40.75 -5.03
C LYS A 195 -26.16 -39.81 -4.73
N TYR A 196 -25.97 -38.78 -3.90
CA TYR A 196 -26.99 -37.77 -3.60
C TYR A 196 -26.98 -36.60 -4.60
N LEU A 197 -26.03 -36.60 -5.54
CA LEU A 197 -25.76 -35.51 -6.48
C LEU A 197 -26.01 -35.94 -7.93
N GLU A 198 -26.82 -36.97 -8.19
CA GLU A 198 -27.13 -37.46 -9.56
C GLU A 198 -27.80 -36.40 -10.45
N GLU A 199 -28.46 -35.40 -9.85
CA GLU A 199 -29.13 -34.32 -10.57
C GLU A 199 -28.16 -33.28 -11.18
N PHE A 200 -26.87 -33.30 -10.79
CA PHE A 200 -25.87 -32.36 -11.27
C PHE A 200 -25.07 -32.95 -12.44
N GLN A 201 -25.00 -32.20 -13.53
CA GLN A 201 -24.22 -32.53 -14.72
C GLN A 201 -22.73 -32.28 -14.49
N GLU A 202 -22.40 -31.26 -13.69
CA GLU A 202 -21.03 -30.86 -13.38
C GLU A 202 -20.87 -30.65 -11.87
N ILE A 203 -19.90 -31.34 -11.28
CA ILE A 203 -19.59 -31.30 -9.85
C ILE A 203 -18.15 -30.86 -9.70
N HIS A 204 -17.91 -29.65 -9.21
CA HIS A 204 -16.57 -29.22 -8.86
C HIS A 204 -16.26 -29.63 -7.43
N PHE A 205 -15.20 -30.38 -7.20
CA PHE A 205 -14.77 -30.75 -5.87
C PHE A 205 -13.48 -30.02 -5.49
N PHE A 206 -13.44 -29.37 -4.33
CA PHE A 206 -12.27 -28.67 -3.80
C PHE A 206 -11.76 -29.37 -2.53
N GLY A 207 -10.47 -29.71 -2.47
CA GLY A 207 -9.84 -30.37 -1.33
C GLY A 207 -8.33 -30.10 -1.19
N ASP A 208 -7.80 -30.20 0.02
CA ASP A 208 -6.38 -29.95 0.33
C ASP A 208 -5.50 -31.21 0.26
N LYS A 209 -6.10 -32.40 0.42
CA LYS A 209 -5.38 -33.68 0.48
C LYS A 209 -5.73 -34.59 -0.68
N THR A 210 -5.57 -34.08 -1.90
CA THR A 210 -5.90 -34.79 -3.14
C THR A 210 -4.81 -35.75 -3.62
N TYR A 211 -3.63 -35.74 -2.99
CA TYR A 211 -2.54 -36.67 -3.30
C TYR A 211 -2.91 -38.12 -2.95
N LYS A 212 -2.28 -39.10 -3.62
CA LYS A 212 -2.53 -40.53 -3.38
C LYS A 212 -2.34 -40.91 -1.90
N GLY A 213 -3.40 -41.37 -1.24
CA GLY A 213 -3.44 -41.69 0.19
C GLY A 213 -3.93 -40.55 1.10
N GLY A 214 -4.19 -39.36 0.55
CA GLY A 214 -4.97 -38.32 1.22
C GLY A 214 -6.47 -38.64 1.19
N ASN A 215 -7.24 -38.08 2.12
CA ASN A 215 -8.68 -38.38 2.27
C ASN A 215 -9.59 -37.70 1.24
N ASP A 216 -9.04 -36.84 0.37
CA ASP A 216 -9.75 -36.25 -0.77
C ASP A 216 -9.46 -36.97 -2.08
N HIS A 217 -8.50 -37.91 -2.08
CA HIS A 217 -7.96 -38.48 -3.31
C HIS A 217 -9.03 -39.18 -4.15
N GLU A 218 -9.85 -40.04 -3.54
CA GLU A 218 -10.84 -40.85 -4.26
C GLU A 218 -11.94 -40.00 -4.87
N ILE A 219 -12.40 -38.94 -4.18
CA ILE A 219 -13.41 -38.03 -4.72
C ILE A 219 -12.82 -37.10 -5.77
N TYR A 220 -11.59 -36.63 -5.58
CA TYR A 220 -10.88 -35.80 -6.56
C TYR A 220 -10.62 -36.53 -7.89
N GLU A 221 -10.22 -37.81 -7.84
CA GLU A 221 -9.99 -38.65 -9.03
C GLU A 221 -11.28 -39.25 -9.61
N SER A 222 -12.45 -39.00 -8.99
CA SER A 222 -13.71 -39.54 -9.48
C SER A 222 -14.07 -38.94 -10.84
N GLU A 223 -14.40 -39.78 -11.83
CA GLU A 223 -14.88 -39.35 -13.15
C GLU A 223 -16.14 -38.46 -13.08
N ARG A 224 -16.85 -38.48 -11.95
CA ARG A 224 -18.03 -37.64 -11.69
C ARG A 224 -17.71 -36.23 -11.23
N THR A 225 -16.45 -35.92 -10.95
CA THR A 225 -16.05 -34.61 -10.43
C THR A 225 -14.99 -33.96 -11.31
N VAL A 226 -15.01 -32.63 -11.33
CA VAL A 226 -13.89 -31.80 -11.74
C VAL A 226 -13.13 -31.43 -10.46
N GLY A 227 -12.04 -32.14 -10.18
CA GLY A 227 -11.26 -31.96 -8.96
C GLY A 227 -10.36 -30.72 -9.00
N HIS A 228 -10.31 -29.98 -7.89
CA HIS A 228 -9.47 -28.80 -7.67
C HIS A 228 -8.66 -28.99 -6.39
N THR A 229 -7.34 -29.06 -6.53
CA THR A 229 -6.44 -29.05 -5.37
C THR A 229 -6.29 -27.63 -4.86
N VAL A 230 -6.50 -27.43 -3.55
CA VAL A 230 -6.30 -26.14 -2.89
C VAL A 230 -5.24 -26.26 -1.81
N THR A 231 -4.49 -25.19 -1.53
CA THR A 231 -3.48 -25.20 -0.45
C THR A 231 -3.93 -24.47 0.82
N SER A 232 -5.03 -23.71 0.75
CA SER A 232 -5.57 -22.94 1.87
C SER A 232 -6.98 -22.42 1.59
N PRO A 233 -7.72 -21.92 2.61
CA PRO A 233 -9.00 -21.25 2.39
C PRO A 233 -8.95 -20.04 1.44
N ASP A 234 -7.85 -19.27 1.42
CA ASP A 234 -7.72 -18.14 0.48
C ASP A 234 -7.48 -18.61 -0.96
N ASP A 235 -6.85 -19.77 -1.14
CA ASP A 235 -6.69 -20.40 -2.46
C ASP A 235 -8.05 -20.92 -2.97
N THR A 236 -8.85 -21.57 -2.12
CA THR A 236 -10.25 -21.95 -2.42
C THR A 236 -11.07 -20.75 -2.89
N LEU A 237 -10.98 -19.62 -2.18
CA LEU A 237 -11.66 -18.38 -2.55
C LEU A 237 -11.20 -17.89 -3.93
N SER A 238 -9.89 -17.90 -4.18
CA SER A 238 -9.31 -17.43 -5.44
C SER A 238 -9.76 -18.28 -6.63
N GLN A 239 -9.69 -19.61 -6.49
CA GLN A 239 -10.10 -20.55 -7.53
C GLN A 239 -11.61 -20.49 -7.80
N CYS A 240 -12.44 -20.45 -6.76
CA CYS A 240 -13.89 -20.31 -6.91
C CYS A 240 -14.30 -18.98 -7.52
N THR A 241 -13.60 -17.90 -7.17
CA THR A 241 -13.82 -16.59 -7.79
C THR A 241 -13.52 -16.65 -9.28
N ALA A 242 -12.40 -17.26 -9.68
CA ALA A 242 -12.05 -17.44 -11.08
C ALA A 242 -13.06 -18.33 -11.85
N LEU A 243 -13.54 -19.40 -11.23
CA LEU A 243 -14.41 -20.39 -11.88
C LEU A 243 -15.87 -19.95 -11.99
N PHE A 244 -16.45 -19.42 -10.90
CA PHE A 244 -17.90 -19.22 -10.80
C PHE A 244 -18.32 -17.75 -10.79
N LEU A 245 -17.46 -16.85 -10.29
CA LEU A 245 -17.79 -15.44 -10.13
C LEU A 245 -17.25 -14.58 -11.28
N ASN A 246 -16.09 -14.93 -11.84
CA ASN A 246 -15.46 -14.21 -12.96
C ASN A 246 -16.06 -14.58 -14.33
N LYS A 247 -16.70 -15.75 -14.47
CA LYS A 247 -17.40 -16.13 -15.71
C LYS A 247 -18.69 -15.33 -15.98
N GLN A 248 -19.20 -14.56 -15.02
CA GLN A 248 -20.32 -13.62 -15.24
C GLN A 248 -19.92 -12.14 -15.23
N GLN A 249 -18.63 -11.82 -15.08
CA GLN A 249 -18.12 -10.45 -15.23
C GLN A 249 -17.32 -10.23 -16.53
N SER A 250 -16.95 -11.30 -17.24
CA SER A 250 -16.27 -11.22 -18.54
C SER A 250 -17.21 -10.98 -19.73
N ASP A 251 -18.52 -11.22 -19.58
CA ASP A 251 -19.49 -11.03 -20.68
C ASP A 251 -19.88 -9.55 -20.94
N GLY A 252 -19.31 -8.59 -20.19
CA GLY A 252 -19.63 -7.15 -20.31
C GLY A 252 -18.48 -6.25 -20.78
N TYR A 253 -17.24 -6.74 -20.83
CA TYR A 253 -16.06 -5.95 -21.17
C TYR A 253 -15.31 -6.53 -22.37
N ILE A 254 -14.87 -5.67 -23.26
CA ILE A 254 -14.14 -6.06 -24.47
C ILE A 254 -12.65 -5.76 -24.22
N ASP A 255 -11.80 -6.79 -24.30
CA ASP A 255 -10.34 -6.62 -24.35
C ASP A 255 -9.95 -6.01 -25.70
N ILE A 256 -9.19 -4.92 -25.68
CA ILE A 256 -8.87 -4.12 -26.90
C ILE A 256 -7.47 -4.47 -27.46
N GLY A 257 -6.87 -5.58 -27.03
CA GLY A 257 -5.63 -6.10 -27.60
C GLY A 257 -4.84 -6.98 -26.63
N GLU A 258 -3.86 -7.72 -27.16
CA GLU A 258 -3.01 -8.58 -26.34
C GLU A 258 -1.98 -7.78 -25.51
N PRO A 259 -1.68 -8.18 -24.26
CA PRO A 259 -0.68 -7.51 -23.44
C PRO A 259 0.73 -7.72 -23.98
N GLU A 260 1.39 -6.64 -24.42
CA GLU A 260 2.78 -6.66 -24.85
C GLU A 260 3.71 -6.34 -23.67
N THR A 261 4.78 -7.13 -23.52
CA THR A 261 5.81 -6.89 -22.51
C THR A 261 6.96 -6.13 -23.13
N ARG A 262 7.38 -5.01 -22.52
CA ARG A 262 8.54 -4.23 -22.95
C ARG A 262 9.49 -3.99 -21.78
N ASN A 263 10.78 -3.92 -22.07
CA ASN A 263 11.77 -3.48 -21.08
C ASN A 263 11.79 -1.95 -20.98
N CYS A 264 12.46 -1.42 -19.97
CA CYS A 264 12.56 0.02 -19.76
C CYS A 264 13.66 0.68 -20.62
N GLU A 265 14.35 0.00 -21.53
CA GLU A 265 15.36 0.64 -22.37
C GLU A 265 14.75 1.80 -23.19
N ILE A 266 15.51 2.89 -23.43
CA ILE A 266 15.03 3.98 -24.29
C ILE A 266 14.98 3.44 -25.71
N LYS A 267 13.78 3.38 -26.30
CA LYS A 267 13.58 2.99 -27.69
C LYS A 267 12.91 4.12 -28.43
N LEU A 268 13.52 4.59 -29.51
CA LEU A 268 12.95 5.65 -30.34
C LEU A 268 11.58 5.24 -30.87
N ARG A 269 10.65 6.19 -30.88
CA ARG A 269 9.32 6.02 -31.45
C ARG A 269 9.43 5.86 -32.96
N VAL A 270 8.70 4.91 -33.52
CA VAL A 270 8.61 4.71 -34.97
C VAL A 270 7.55 5.66 -35.51
N ASN A 271 7.94 6.60 -36.38
CA ASN A 271 7.07 7.62 -36.97
C ASN A 271 6.26 8.44 -35.94
N PRO A 272 6.91 9.17 -35.02
CA PRO A 272 6.21 9.99 -34.05
C PRO A 272 5.33 11.04 -34.77
N ILE A 273 4.05 11.09 -34.39
CA ILE A 273 3.05 11.96 -35.02
C ILE A 273 2.80 13.15 -34.11
N LYS A 274 2.97 14.36 -34.67
CA LYS A 274 2.46 15.59 -34.07
C LYS A 274 0.94 15.65 -34.27
N ARG A 275 0.18 15.56 -33.18
CA ARG A 275 -1.29 15.60 -33.15
C ARG A 275 -1.82 16.99 -32.86
N ARG A 276 -1.05 17.80 -32.12
CA ARG A 276 -1.41 19.18 -31.73
C ARG A 276 -0.22 20.12 -31.84
N GLU A 277 -0.51 21.40 -32.05
CA GLU A 277 0.48 22.48 -31.89
C GLU A 277 0.77 22.78 -30.42
N LYS A 278 -0.26 22.64 -29.57
CA LYS A 278 -0.22 22.88 -28.13
C LYS A 278 -1.06 21.84 -27.40
N VAL A 279 -0.62 21.46 -26.21
CA VAL A 279 -1.35 20.58 -25.29
C VAL A 279 -1.56 21.27 -23.95
N PHE A 280 -2.74 21.05 -23.36
CA PHE A 280 -3.11 21.55 -22.05
C PHE A 280 -3.24 20.39 -21.06
N VAL A 281 -2.32 20.34 -20.09
CA VAL A 281 -2.26 19.28 -19.08
C VAL A 281 -2.56 19.88 -17.70
N GLY A 282 -3.64 19.44 -17.07
CA GLY A 282 -4.06 19.89 -15.75
C GLY A 282 -3.59 18.96 -14.64
N CYS A 283 -3.27 19.52 -13.48
CA CYS A 283 -3.15 18.77 -12.23
C CYS A 283 -4.55 18.65 -11.60
N GLY A 284 -5.04 17.42 -11.44
CA GLY A 284 -6.27 17.13 -10.71
C GLY A 284 -6.02 16.68 -9.26
N ALA A 285 -4.83 16.17 -8.94
CA ALA A 285 -4.43 15.87 -7.58
C ALA A 285 -2.91 15.98 -7.42
N GLY A 286 -2.46 16.51 -6.29
CA GLY A 286 -1.04 16.55 -5.92
C GLY A 286 -0.64 15.55 -4.83
N PHE A 287 -1.59 14.77 -4.28
CA PHE A 287 -1.36 13.66 -3.35
C PHE A 287 -2.64 12.84 -3.14
N GLY A 288 -2.53 11.61 -2.61
CA GLY A 288 -3.70 10.72 -2.40
C GLY A 288 -4.76 11.21 -1.41
N GLY A 289 -4.46 12.26 -0.63
CA GLY A 289 -5.38 12.90 0.31
C GLY A 289 -6.05 14.18 -0.23
N ASP A 290 -5.84 14.54 -1.50
CA ASP A 290 -6.31 15.80 -2.07
C ASP A 290 -7.85 15.87 -2.23
N ARG A 291 -8.34 17.04 -2.65
CA ARG A 291 -9.77 17.42 -2.73
C ARG A 291 -10.33 17.18 -4.15
N PRO A 292 -11.19 16.17 -4.36
CA PRO A 292 -11.79 15.92 -5.69
C PRO A 292 -12.56 17.10 -6.27
N LEU A 293 -13.21 17.89 -5.41
CA LEU A 293 -13.95 19.08 -5.84
C LEU A 293 -13.05 20.15 -6.45
N ALA A 294 -11.78 20.26 -6.04
CA ALA A 294 -10.83 21.19 -6.65
C ALA A 294 -10.53 20.79 -8.11
N ALA A 295 -10.37 19.49 -8.37
CA ALA A 295 -10.17 18.95 -9.71
C ALA A 295 -11.40 19.18 -10.59
N LEU A 296 -12.60 18.97 -10.03
CA LEU A 296 -13.85 19.26 -10.75
C LEU A 296 -13.95 20.75 -11.10
N LYS A 297 -13.62 21.65 -10.17
CA LYS A 297 -13.60 23.10 -10.45
C LYS A 297 -12.62 23.44 -11.58
N LEU A 298 -11.42 22.85 -11.60
CA LEU A 298 -10.44 23.03 -12.68
C LEU A 298 -11.02 22.55 -14.02
N LEU A 299 -11.57 21.32 -14.02
CA LEU A 299 -12.24 20.71 -15.17
C LEU A 299 -13.51 21.46 -15.60
N GLN A 300 -14.13 22.27 -14.76
CA GLN A 300 -15.26 23.12 -15.15
C GLN A 300 -14.79 24.44 -15.77
N LYS A 301 -13.77 25.07 -15.19
CA LYS A 301 -13.32 26.42 -15.54
C LYS A 301 -12.41 26.47 -16.76
N VAL A 302 -11.48 25.53 -16.92
CA VAL A 302 -10.48 25.58 -18.00
C VAL A 302 -10.96 24.79 -19.20
N LYS A 303 -11.49 25.49 -20.22
CA LYS A 303 -12.20 24.89 -21.38
C LYS A 303 -11.29 24.17 -22.39
N ASP A 304 -9.99 24.46 -22.38
CA ASP A 304 -9.04 23.90 -23.35
C ASP A 304 -8.27 22.67 -22.85
N LEU A 305 -8.50 22.22 -21.60
CA LEU A 305 -7.83 21.04 -21.04
C LEU A 305 -7.95 19.83 -21.97
N ASN A 306 -6.84 19.11 -22.17
CA ASN A 306 -6.79 17.86 -22.90
C ASN A 306 -6.59 16.67 -21.95
N TYR A 307 -5.83 16.88 -20.88
CA TYR A 307 -5.53 15.86 -19.88
C TYR A 307 -5.74 16.38 -18.46
N LEU A 308 -6.16 15.50 -17.56
CA LEU A 308 -6.23 15.75 -16.13
C LEU A 308 -5.48 14.64 -15.38
N VAL A 309 -4.38 15.00 -14.73
CA VAL A 309 -3.50 14.05 -14.04
C VAL A 309 -3.83 14.00 -12.55
N LEU A 310 -4.11 12.81 -12.03
CA LEU A 310 -4.31 12.55 -10.60
C LEU A 310 -3.07 11.83 -10.05
N GLU A 311 -2.10 12.59 -9.57
CA GLU A 311 -0.94 12.07 -8.82
C GLU A 311 -1.39 11.81 -7.38
N CYS A 312 -1.43 10.54 -6.98
CA CYS A 312 -1.99 10.11 -5.71
C CYS A 312 -1.13 9.07 -4.97
N LEU A 313 0.06 8.73 -5.48
CA LEU A 313 0.86 7.64 -4.96
C LEU A 313 2.24 8.15 -4.53
N ALA A 314 2.34 8.68 -3.31
CA ALA A 314 3.62 8.95 -2.66
C ALA A 314 4.24 7.67 -2.05
N GLU A 315 5.53 7.72 -1.67
CA GLU A 315 6.22 6.60 -1.00
C GLU A 315 5.48 6.15 0.27
N ARG A 316 4.96 7.10 1.06
CA ARG A 316 4.12 6.81 2.24
C ARG A 316 2.87 6.00 1.87
N THR A 317 2.11 6.49 0.89
CA THR A 317 0.88 5.84 0.44
C THR A 317 1.16 4.44 -0.09
N LEU A 318 2.27 4.25 -0.81
CA LEU A 318 2.69 2.94 -1.30
C LEU A 318 3.02 1.97 -0.16
N ALA A 319 3.71 2.41 0.89
CA ALA A 319 3.96 1.60 2.09
C ALA A 319 2.64 1.19 2.78
N ASP A 320 1.70 2.13 2.91
CA ASP A 320 0.36 1.85 3.43
C ASP A 320 -0.40 0.84 2.55
N ARG A 321 -0.22 0.87 1.22
CA ARG A 321 -0.80 -0.13 0.30
C ARG A 321 -0.19 -1.52 0.53
N TYR A 322 1.13 -1.64 0.66
CA TYR A 322 1.76 -2.93 0.99
C TYR A 322 1.26 -3.49 2.32
N GLN A 323 1.07 -2.64 3.33
CA GLN A 323 0.48 -3.06 4.60
C GLN A 323 -0.98 -3.52 4.42
N ALA A 324 -1.79 -2.77 3.67
CA ALA A 324 -3.19 -3.12 3.43
C ALA A 324 -3.35 -4.43 2.64
N VAL A 325 -2.48 -4.70 1.65
CA VAL A 325 -2.47 -5.97 0.89
C VAL A 325 -2.18 -7.15 1.80
N LYS A 326 -1.24 -7.02 2.75
CA LYS A 326 -1.01 -8.06 3.79
C LYS A 326 -2.25 -8.32 4.65
N SER A 327 -3.13 -7.32 4.79
CA SER A 327 -4.41 -7.43 5.49
C SER A 327 -5.58 -7.81 4.57
N GLY A 328 -5.34 -8.16 3.31
CA GLY A 328 -6.33 -8.66 2.36
C GLY A 328 -7.00 -7.61 1.47
N SER A 329 -6.41 -6.42 1.30
CA SER A 329 -6.88 -5.38 0.36
C SER A 329 -6.51 -5.69 -1.10
N ASP A 330 -7.30 -5.19 -2.05
CA ASP A 330 -7.10 -5.33 -3.50
C ASP A 330 -5.82 -4.65 -4.04
N GLY A 331 -5.15 -3.80 -3.27
CA GLY A 331 -3.83 -3.22 -3.60
C GLY A 331 -3.82 -1.93 -4.43
N TYR A 332 -4.97 -1.48 -4.95
CA TYR A 332 -5.12 -0.15 -5.54
C TYR A 332 -5.56 0.90 -4.49
N ASP A 333 -5.61 2.17 -4.88
CA ASP A 333 -6.14 3.24 -4.03
C ASP A 333 -7.68 3.17 -3.97
N PRO A 334 -8.29 2.90 -2.80
CA PRO A 334 -9.74 2.78 -2.68
C PRO A 334 -10.50 4.07 -3.03
N ARG A 335 -9.84 5.24 -2.94
CA ARG A 335 -10.45 6.53 -3.30
C ARG A 335 -10.68 6.69 -4.79
N ILE A 336 -10.11 5.84 -5.66
CA ILE A 336 -10.38 5.90 -7.11
C ILE A 336 -11.88 5.96 -7.43
N SER A 337 -12.71 5.33 -6.59
CA SER A 337 -14.17 5.40 -6.74
C SER A 337 -14.72 6.82 -6.59
N GLU A 338 -14.32 7.53 -5.54
CA GLU A 338 -14.73 8.91 -5.27
C GLU A 338 -14.33 9.85 -6.42
N TRP A 339 -13.10 9.71 -6.91
CA TRP A 339 -12.57 10.54 -8.00
C TRP A 339 -13.30 10.28 -9.31
N MET A 340 -13.50 9.01 -9.68
CA MET A 340 -14.10 8.64 -10.96
C MET A 340 -15.61 8.90 -10.99
N GLU A 341 -16.32 8.69 -9.88
CA GLU A 341 -17.74 9.08 -9.75
C GLU A 341 -17.96 10.56 -10.02
N LEU A 342 -17.04 11.41 -9.53
CA LEU A 342 -17.15 12.86 -9.66
C LEU A 342 -16.69 13.38 -11.03
N LEU A 343 -15.58 12.86 -11.56
CA LEU A 343 -14.90 13.47 -12.72
C LEU A 343 -15.29 12.85 -14.06
N LEU A 344 -15.59 11.54 -14.12
CA LEU A 344 -15.84 10.85 -15.40
C LEU A 344 -16.92 11.51 -16.26
N PRO A 345 -18.10 11.89 -15.74
CA PRO A 345 -19.16 12.43 -16.60
C PRO A 345 -18.70 13.66 -17.40
N LEU A 346 -18.08 14.62 -16.73
CA LEU A 346 -17.62 15.86 -17.37
C LEU A 346 -16.34 15.65 -18.19
N ALA A 347 -15.44 14.77 -17.75
CA ALA A 347 -14.23 14.47 -18.50
C ALA A 347 -14.54 13.88 -19.88
N ILE A 348 -15.50 12.95 -19.94
CA ILE A 348 -15.96 12.33 -21.19
C ILE A 348 -16.66 13.35 -22.09
N GLU A 349 -17.60 14.13 -21.53
CA GLU A 349 -18.30 15.19 -22.27
C GLU A 349 -17.32 16.15 -22.95
N ARG A 350 -16.23 16.48 -22.24
CA ARG A 350 -15.21 17.42 -22.70
C ARG A 350 -14.07 16.78 -23.49
N GLY A 351 -14.04 15.47 -23.65
CA GLY A 351 -12.94 14.75 -24.30
C GLY A 351 -11.60 14.87 -23.56
N VAL A 352 -11.63 15.03 -22.23
CA VAL A 352 -10.44 15.10 -21.37
C VAL A 352 -10.06 13.70 -20.92
N CYS A 353 -8.82 13.30 -21.17
CA CYS A 353 -8.29 12.02 -20.70
C CYS A 353 -7.79 12.15 -19.25
N ILE A 354 -8.19 11.23 -18.37
CA ILE A 354 -7.71 11.18 -16.98
C ILE A 354 -6.52 10.22 -16.89
N ILE A 355 -5.42 10.64 -16.29
CA ILE A 355 -4.24 9.80 -16.04
C ILE A 355 -3.99 9.71 -14.54
N THR A 356 -3.82 8.52 -13.98
CA THR A 356 -3.60 8.36 -12.54
C THR A 356 -2.70 7.19 -12.17
N ASN A 357 -1.90 7.34 -11.11
CA ASN A 357 -1.10 6.27 -10.50
C ASN A 357 -1.81 5.56 -9.33
N MET A 358 -3.13 5.76 -9.18
CA MET A 358 -3.97 5.08 -8.18
C MET A 358 -4.02 3.55 -8.33
N GLY A 359 -3.48 2.98 -9.42
CA GLY A 359 -3.33 1.54 -9.56
C GLY A 359 -2.38 0.93 -8.54
N ALA A 360 -1.43 1.70 -8.01
CA ALA A 360 -0.49 1.30 -6.96
C ALA A 360 0.12 -0.09 -7.19
N THR A 361 -0.21 -1.09 -6.37
CA THR A 361 0.31 -2.46 -6.50
C THR A 361 -0.57 -3.36 -7.37
N ASN A 362 -1.77 -2.92 -7.76
CA ASN A 362 -2.73 -3.70 -8.56
C ASN A 362 -3.56 -2.81 -9.51
N ALA A 363 -2.92 -2.35 -10.58
CA ALA A 363 -3.56 -1.47 -11.56
C ALA A 363 -4.69 -2.15 -12.37
N LEU A 364 -4.68 -3.48 -12.49
CA LEU A 364 -5.75 -4.24 -13.16
C LEU A 364 -7.04 -4.24 -12.32
N ALA A 365 -6.95 -4.45 -11.00
CA ALA A 365 -8.13 -4.34 -10.14
C ALA A 365 -8.72 -2.92 -10.14
N ALA A 366 -7.87 -1.90 -10.20
CA ALA A 366 -8.32 -0.52 -10.37
C ALA A 366 -9.06 -0.33 -11.71
N GLN A 367 -8.58 -0.91 -12.81
CA GLN A 367 -9.27 -0.86 -14.12
C GLN A 367 -10.68 -1.45 -14.05
N GLU A 368 -10.83 -2.64 -13.45
CA GLU A 368 -12.15 -3.25 -13.25
C GLU A 368 -13.07 -2.33 -12.44
N LYS A 369 -12.53 -1.69 -11.39
CA LYS A 369 -13.31 -0.77 -10.57
C LYS A 369 -13.79 0.45 -11.33
N VAL A 370 -12.93 1.05 -12.16
CA VAL A 370 -13.30 2.20 -13.01
C VAL A 370 -14.34 1.81 -14.05
N LEU A 371 -14.22 0.62 -14.66
CA LEU A 371 -15.20 0.09 -15.61
C LEU A 371 -16.57 -0.19 -14.96
N GLU A 372 -16.58 -0.72 -13.73
CA GLU A 372 -17.80 -0.89 -12.92
C GLU A 372 -18.50 0.47 -12.68
N ILE A 373 -17.74 1.49 -12.29
CA ILE A 373 -18.26 2.85 -12.04
C ILE A 373 -18.83 3.45 -13.32
N ALA A 374 -18.11 3.35 -14.43
CA ALA A 374 -18.56 3.85 -15.72
C ALA A 374 -19.86 3.19 -16.17
N SER A 375 -19.97 1.86 -15.99
CA SER A 375 -21.18 1.11 -16.31
C SER A 375 -22.36 1.52 -15.43
N ARG A 376 -22.13 1.83 -14.15
CA ARG A 376 -23.16 2.37 -13.24
C ARG A 376 -23.58 3.80 -13.59
N LEU A 377 -22.65 4.62 -14.07
CA LEU A 377 -22.92 5.98 -14.56
C LEU A 377 -23.58 6.00 -15.95
N GLY A 378 -23.67 4.84 -16.63
CA GLY A 378 -24.23 4.75 -17.98
C GLY A 378 -23.33 5.35 -19.07
N VAL A 379 -22.03 5.47 -18.81
CA VAL A 379 -21.07 6.04 -19.77
C VAL A 379 -20.17 4.95 -20.34
N ARG A 380 -19.92 5.01 -21.65
CA ARG A 380 -18.99 4.11 -22.34
C ARG A 380 -17.59 4.70 -22.30
N ILE A 381 -16.63 3.95 -21.78
CA ILE A 381 -15.22 4.36 -21.73
C ILE A 381 -14.28 3.21 -22.08
N THR A 382 -13.12 3.58 -22.60
CA THR A 382 -11.93 2.73 -22.64
C THR A 382 -11.02 3.10 -21.47
N VAL A 383 -10.62 2.11 -20.68
CA VAL A 383 -9.65 2.26 -19.59
C VAL A 383 -8.38 1.52 -19.97
N GLY A 384 -7.29 2.27 -20.17
CA GLY A 384 -5.95 1.75 -20.37
C GLY A 384 -5.23 1.53 -19.04
N VAL A 385 -4.35 0.53 -19.00
CA VAL A 385 -3.46 0.27 -17.88
C VAL A 385 -2.02 0.26 -18.38
N ALA A 386 -1.13 0.88 -17.61
CA ALA A 386 0.31 0.92 -17.85
C ALA A 386 1.04 0.58 -16.54
N HIS A 387 1.55 -0.65 -16.41
CA HIS A 387 2.06 -1.13 -15.13
C HIS A 387 3.34 -1.95 -15.24
N GLN A 388 4.13 -1.98 -14.16
CA GLN A 388 5.27 -2.89 -14.06
C GLN A 388 4.79 -4.35 -14.12
N PHE A 389 5.51 -5.21 -14.84
CA PHE A 389 5.07 -6.60 -15.06
C PHE A 389 6.09 -7.68 -14.68
N ASP A 390 7.38 -7.38 -14.56
CA ASP A 390 8.34 -8.38 -14.07
C ASP A 390 9.68 -7.73 -13.71
N ILE A 391 10.45 -8.39 -12.84
CA ILE A 391 11.88 -8.16 -12.63
C ILE A 391 12.53 -9.50 -12.85
N ALA A 392 13.44 -9.62 -13.83
CA ALA A 392 14.03 -10.92 -14.19
C ALA A 392 14.60 -11.64 -12.95
N LYS A 393 13.92 -12.73 -12.53
CA LYS A 393 14.13 -13.43 -11.24
C LYS A 393 15.52 -14.08 -11.08
N ALA A 394 16.28 -14.28 -12.16
CA ALA A 394 17.45 -15.16 -12.12
C ALA A 394 18.76 -14.52 -11.63
N GLY A 395 18.83 -13.20 -11.45
CA GLY A 395 20.08 -12.52 -11.05
C GLY A 395 19.92 -11.21 -10.30
N ILE A 396 18.85 -10.44 -10.52
CA ILE A 396 18.67 -9.13 -9.86
C ILE A 396 18.21 -9.27 -8.42
N MET A 397 17.35 -10.23 -8.07
CA MET A 397 17.04 -10.45 -6.65
C MET A 397 18.34 -10.76 -5.88
N LEU A 398 19.24 -11.56 -6.48
CA LEU A 398 20.56 -11.86 -5.93
C LEU A 398 21.52 -10.65 -5.98
N PHE A 399 21.49 -9.79 -7.01
CA PHE A 399 22.34 -8.58 -7.11
C PHE A 399 21.87 -7.44 -6.19
N PHE A 400 20.55 -7.24 -6.06
CA PHE A 400 19.93 -6.32 -5.09
C PHE A 400 20.20 -6.78 -3.66
N LEU A 401 20.13 -8.10 -3.41
CA LEU A 401 20.59 -8.75 -2.17
C LEU A 401 22.10 -8.57 -1.93
N LEU A 402 22.95 -8.89 -2.91
CA LEU A 402 24.42 -8.94 -2.75
C LEU A 402 25.04 -7.54 -2.66
N THR A 403 24.47 -6.54 -3.31
CA THR A 403 25.06 -5.20 -3.43
C THR A 403 24.56 -4.25 -2.34
N PHE A 404 23.35 -4.44 -1.79
CA PHE A 404 22.76 -3.47 -0.87
C PHE A 404 22.11 -4.03 0.41
N VAL A 405 21.80 -5.34 0.54
CA VAL A 405 21.03 -5.82 1.71
C VAL A 405 21.48 -7.19 2.21
N LYS A 406 22.12 -7.22 3.39
CA LYS A 406 22.68 -8.40 4.06
C LYS A 406 21.68 -9.48 4.52
N LEU A 407 20.38 -9.41 4.20
CA LEU A 407 19.41 -10.44 4.63
C LEU A 407 18.29 -10.69 3.61
N ILE A 408 18.16 -11.97 3.25
CA ILE A 408 17.42 -12.53 2.12
C ILE A 408 15.93 -12.78 2.40
N SER A 409 15.43 -12.58 3.62
CA SER A 409 14.21 -13.30 4.05
C SER A 409 12.92 -12.50 4.26
N PHE A 410 12.84 -11.19 3.97
CA PHE A 410 11.70 -10.35 4.45
C PHE A 410 11.10 -9.31 3.48
N PHE A 411 11.31 -9.42 2.16
CA PHE A 411 10.68 -8.48 1.21
C PHE A 411 9.35 -9.02 0.65
N PHE A 412 8.30 -8.19 0.69
CA PHE A 412 6.93 -8.58 0.31
C PHE A 412 6.48 -8.01 -1.04
N GLY A 413 7.13 -6.94 -1.53
CA GLY A 413 6.83 -6.33 -2.82
C GLY A 413 7.91 -5.33 -3.24
N ILE A 414 8.10 -5.20 -4.55
CA ILE A 414 9.02 -4.25 -5.17
C ILE A 414 8.22 -3.35 -6.11
N SER A 415 8.51 -2.06 -6.13
CA SER A 415 7.90 -1.08 -7.04
C SER A 415 8.97 -0.21 -7.69
N MET A 416 8.90 -0.06 -9.01
CA MET A 416 9.86 0.74 -9.78
C MET A 416 9.26 2.08 -10.20
N TYR A 417 10.05 3.13 -10.16
CA TYR A 417 9.70 4.42 -10.78
C TYR A 417 9.86 4.31 -12.30
N LEU A 418 8.77 3.91 -12.97
CA LEU A 418 8.69 3.89 -14.44
C LEU A 418 8.66 5.31 -15.02
N GLY A 419 9.12 5.45 -16.27
CA GLY A 419 9.03 6.69 -17.04
C GLY A 419 7.70 6.88 -17.77
N ALA A 420 7.66 7.84 -18.69
CA ALA A 420 6.49 8.24 -19.46
C ALA A 420 6.15 7.25 -20.60
N ALA A 421 7.14 6.50 -21.10
CA ALA A 421 6.99 5.57 -22.22
C ALA A 421 5.77 4.61 -22.17
N PRO A 422 5.50 3.89 -21.07
CA PRO A 422 4.33 2.99 -21.00
C PRO A 422 2.99 3.74 -21.13
N ILE A 423 2.90 4.98 -20.66
CA ILE A 423 1.70 5.80 -20.81
C ILE A 423 1.55 6.27 -22.26
N VAL A 424 2.64 6.72 -22.89
CA VAL A 424 2.66 7.14 -24.31
C VAL A 424 2.20 6.00 -25.21
N GLU A 425 2.72 4.79 -25.01
CA GLU A 425 2.34 3.64 -25.83
C GLU A 425 0.87 3.22 -25.61
N CYS A 426 0.40 3.31 -24.36
CA CYS A 426 -1.02 3.10 -24.05
C CYS A 426 -1.92 4.10 -24.78
N LEU A 427 -1.54 5.38 -24.82
CA LEU A 427 -2.23 6.43 -25.59
C LEU A 427 -2.23 6.13 -27.10
N GLU A 428 -1.07 5.76 -27.67
CA GLU A 428 -0.93 5.47 -29.09
C GLU A 428 -1.75 4.27 -29.56
N LYS A 429 -1.77 3.20 -28.76
CA LYS A 429 -2.41 1.94 -29.13
C LYS A 429 -3.91 1.93 -28.89
N TYR A 430 -4.37 2.56 -27.80
CA TYR A 430 -5.75 2.38 -27.33
C TYR A 430 -6.59 3.66 -27.27
N ASN A 431 -5.98 4.84 -27.36
CA ASN A 431 -6.65 6.14 -27.21
C ASN A 431 -7.69 6.16 -26.06
N PRO A 432 -7.30 5.82 -24.82
CA PRO A 432 -8.23 5.59 -23.72
C PRO A 432 -8.80 6.89 -23.13
N ASN A 433 -9.96 6.79 -22.47
CA ASN A 433 -10.53 7.89 -21.68
C ASN A 433 -9.87 8.02 -20.30
N VAL A 434 -9.41 6.90 -19.74
CA VAL A 434 -8.70 6.83 -18.46
C VAL A 434 -7.46 5.97 -18.61
N ILE A 435 -6.33 6.41 -18.09
CA ILE A 435 -5.11 5.60 -17.93
C ILE A 435 -4.82 5.42 -16.45
N ILE A 436 -4.65 4.17 -16.04
CA ILE A 436 -4.28 3.80 -14.69
C ILE A 436 -2.88 3.20 -14.72
N THR A 437 -1.99 3.70 -13.86
CA THR A 437 -0.62 3.21 -13.76
C THR A 437 -0.35 2.56 -12.41
N SER A 438 0.67 1.70 -12.36
CA SER A 438 1.39 1.43 -11.11
C SER A 438 2.24 2.65 -10.71
N ARG A 439 3.29 2.47 -9.90
CA ARG A 439 4.27 3.54 -9.70
C ARG A 439 4.92 3.93 -11.03
N VAL A 440 4.96 5.24 -11.23
CA VAL A 440 5.69 5.97 -12.27
C VAL A 440 6.32 7.17 -11.56
N ALA A 441 7.31 7.82 -12.17
CA ALA A 441 7.76 9.12 -11.69
C ALA A 441 6.65 10.16 -11.82
N ASP A 442 6.59 11.04 -10.83
CA ASP A 442 5.47 11.97 -10.64
C ASP A 442 5.37 12.92 -11.86
N ALA A 443 6.47 13.57 -12.23
CA ALA A 443 6.60 14.34 -13.47
C ALA A 443 6.32 13.55 -14.76
N ALA A 444 6.57 12.23 -14.79
CA ALA A 444 6.36 11.41 -15.99
C ALA A 444 4.86 11.24 -16.34
N LEU A 445 3.97 11.30 -15.35
CA LEU A 445 2.51 11.33 -15.58
C LEU A 445 2.09 12.53 -16.43
N PHE A 446 2.77 13.67 -16.26
CA PHE A 446 2.52 14.90 -16.99
C PHE A 446 3.31 14.98 -18.30
N LEU A 447 4.53 14.43 -18.34
CA LEU A 447 5.35 14.40 -19.55
C LEU A 447 4.73 13.51 -20.64
N ALA A 448 4.14 12.38 -20.27
CA ALA A 448 3.56 11.43 -21.22
C ALA A 448 2.56 12.05 -22.21
N PRO A 449 1.51 12.78 -21.79
CA PRO A 449 0.60 13.43 -22.73
C PRO A 449 1.29 14.48 -23.61
N MET A 450 2.36 15.14 -23.13
CA MET A 450 3.13 16.09 -23.93
C MET A 450 3.88 15.40 -25.07
N VAL A 451 4.61 14.32 -24.74
CA VAL A 451 5.32 13.50 -25.72
C VAL A 451 4.35 12.92 -26.76
N TYR A 452 3.21 12.42 -26.31
CA TYR A 452 2.19 11.84 -27.17
C TYR A 452 1.58 12.86 -28.15
N GLU A 453 1.08 14.00 -27.65
CA GLU A 453 0.35 14.97 -28.47
C GLU A 453 1.26 15.81 -29.37
N LEU A 454 2.43 16.18 -28.86
CA LEU A 454 3.38 17.03 -29.60
C LEU A 454 4.26 16.19 -30.53
N GLY A 455 4.26 14.87 -30.41
CA GLY A 455 5.01 13.99 -31.30
C GLY A 455 6.52 14.05 -31.04
N TRP A 456 6.93 14.28 -29.80
CA TRP A 456 8.35 14.29 -29.43
C TRP A 456 8.95 12.89 -29.39
N ASN A 457 10.21 12.73 -29.76
CA ASN A 457 10.93 11.47 -29.66
C ASN A 457 11.83 11.42 -28.42
N TRP A 458 12.30 10.23 -28.04
CA TRP A 458 13.02 10.01 -26.78
C TRP A 458 14.48 10.49 -26.80
N ASP A 459 14.99 10.92 -27.94
CA ASP A 459 16.30 11.57 -28.13
C ASP A 459 16.22 13.10 -28.20
N GLU A 460 15.01 13.68 -28.18
CA GLU A 460 14.81 15.14 -28.18
C GLU A 460 14.94 15.71 -26.76
N PHE A 461 16.11 15.50 -26.13
CA PHE A 461 16.32 15.73 -24.71
C PHE A 461 16.03 17.15 -24.21
N LEU A 462 16.18 18.17 -25.07
CA LEU A 462 15.80 19.54 -24.72
C LEU A 462 14.29 19.69 -24.53
N LEU A 463 13.50 19.07 -25.41
CA LEU A 463 12.03 19.06 -25.30
C LEU A 463 11.59 18.24 -24.10
N LEU A 464 12.22 17.09 -23.85
CA LEU A 464 11.96 16.27 -22.67
C LEU A 464 12.28 17.00 -21.37
N ALA A 465 13.39 17.75 -21.31
CA ALA A 465 13.77 18.56 -20.16
C ALA A 465 12.75 19.68 -19.87
N GLN A 466 12.27 20.37 -20.92
CA GLN A 466 11.21 21.38 -20.78
C GLN A 466 9.86 20.76 -20.37
N GLY A 467 9.45 19.65 -20.98
CA GLY A 467 8.24 18.94 -20.60
C GLY A 467 8.29 18.41 -19.17
N SER A 468 9.46 17.93 -18.73
CA SER A 468 9.66 17.46 -17.36
C SER A 468 9.72 18.61 -16.35
N LEU A 469 10.24 19.78 -16.72
CA LEU A 469 10.08 21.02 -15.93
C LEU A 469 8.59 21.34 -15.74
N ALA A 470 7.79 21.27 -16.81
CA ALA A 470 6.35 21.48 -16.72
C ALA A 470 5.70 20.45 -15.78
N GLY A 471 6.08 19.16 -15.89
CA GLY A 471 5.61 18.10 -15.00
C GLY A 471 5.96 18.35 -13.53
N HIS A 472 7.21 18.68 -13.24
CA HIS A 472 7.72 19.00 -11.89
C HIS A 472 7.04 20.22 -11.27
N LEU A 473 6.66 21.21 -12.07
CA LEU A 473 5.89 22.35 -11.59
C LEU A 473 4.42 22.01 -11.32
N LEU A 474 3.83 21.06 -12.07
CA LEU A 474 2.44 20.66 -11.91
C LEU A 474 2.20 19.63 -10.79
N GLU A 475 3.19 18.77 -10.49
CA GLU A 475 3.12 17.87 -9.33
C GLU A 475 3.00 18.66 -8.02
N CYS A 476 2.52 18.02 -6.95
CA CYS A 476 2.12 18.66 -5.69
C CYS A 476 0.99 19.73 -5.82
N GLY A 477 0.49 19.95 -7.04
CA GLY A 477 -0.73 20.66 -7.37
C GLY A 477 -0.76 22.11 -6.91
N CYS A 478 -1.61 22.38 -5.93
CA CYS A 478 -1.90 23.72 -5.41
C CYS A 478 -0.68 24.47 -4.85
N GLN A 479 0.43 23.77 -4.57
CA GLN A 479 1.70 24.35 -4.17
C GLN A 479 2.26 25.39 -5.15
N LEU A 480 2.06 25.18 -6.44
CA LEU A 480 2.45 26.11 -7.50
C LEU A 480 1.60 27.40 -7.51
N THR A 481 0.35 27.30 -7.04
CA THR A 481 -0.66 28.36 -7.09
C THR A 481 -0.95 28.99 -5.72
N GLY A 482 -0.01 28.87 -4.78
CA GLY A 482 -0.05 29.55 -3.47
C GLY A 482 -0.48 28.68 -2.28
N GLY A 483 -0.78 27.40 -2.51
CA GLY A 483 -0.90 26.42 -1.43
C GLY A 483 0.43 26.28 -0.70
N TYR A 484 0.41 26.20 0.63
CA TYR A 484 1.62 26.20 1.47
C TYR A 484 2.52 27.44 1.32
N PHE A 485 2.08 28.49 0.61
CA PHE A 485 2.88 29.70 0.41
C PHE A 485 2.56 30.80 1.43
N MET A 486 1.29 30.98 1.81
CA MET A 486 0.88 32.10 2.68
C MET A 486 1.67 32.14 4.00
N HIS A 487 2.22 33.31 4.34
CA HIS A 487 2.81 33.57 5.66
C HIS A 487 2.35 34.95 6.19
N PRO A 488 1.53 35.00 7.26
CA PRO A 488 0.94 36.26 7.74
C PRO A 488 1.95 37.33 8.17
N GLY A 489 3.17 36.93 8.56
CA GLY A 489 4.24 37.84 8.96
C GLY A 489 5.15 38.28 7.81
N ASP A 490 4.94 37.78 6.60
CA ASP A 490 5.75 38.12 5.43
C ASP A 490 4.89 38.84 4.39
N LYS A 491 5.20 40.13 4.18
CA LYS A 491 4.51 41.01 3.22
C LYS A 491 4.61 40.52 1.77
N PHE A 492 5.60 39.70 1.43
CA PHE A 492 5.79 39.12 0.10
C PHE A 492 4.99 37.83 -0.11
N ARG A 493 4.47 37.25 0.99
CA ARG A 493 3.70 35.99 1.04
C ARG A 493 2.28 36.19 1.58
N ASP A 494 1.76 37.41 1.49
CA ASP A 494 0.41 37.70 1.97
C ASP A 494 -0.65 37.20 0.96
N ILE A 495 -1.45 36.22 1.38
CA ILE A 495 -2.62 35.73 0.63
C ILE A 495 -3.82 35.80 1.57
N SER A 496 -4.87 36.51 1.16
CA SER A 496 -6.10 36.58 1.94
C SER A 496 -6.76 35.20 2.09
N CYS A 497 -7.44 34.97 3.22
CA CYS A 497 -8.17 33.72 3.46
C CYS A 497 -9.22 33.42 2.37
N ALA A 498 -9.83 34.46 1.78
CA ALA A 498 -10.78 34.29 0.68
C ALA A 498 -10.09 33.75 -0.59
N ASN A 499 -8.89 34.25 -0.91
CA ASN A 499 -8.10 33.74 -2.03
C ASN A 499 -7.58 32.31 -1.76
N LEU A 500 -7.24 31.98 -0.51
CA LEU A 500 -6.86 30.61 -0.14
C LEU A 500 -8.04 29.63 -0.21
N LEU A 501 -9.26 30.06 0.12
CA LEU A 501 -10.45 29.22 0.05
C LEU A 501 -10.76 28.78 -1.40
N GLU A 502 -10.56 29.68 -2.36
CA GLU A 502 -10.79 29.48 -3.79
C GLU A 502 -9.52 29.13 -4.58
N LEU A 503 -8.52 28.55 -3.91
CA LEU A 503 -7.28 28.09 -4.53
C LEU A 503 -7.57 27.16 -5.73
N SER A 504 -6.90 27.41 -6.86
CA SER A 504 -7.02 26.58 -8.07
C SER A 504 -5.85 25.63 -8.16
N LEU A 505 -6.12 24.37 -8.50
CA LEU A 505 -5.08 23.49 -9.04
C LEU A 505 -4.51 24.10 -10.34
N PRO A 506 -3.24 23.86 -10.66
CA PRO A 506 -2.61 24.42 -11.85
C PRO A 506 -2.88 23.58 -13.11
N PHE A 507 -2.59 24.18 -14.26
CA PHE A 507 -2.41 23.49 -15.54
C PHE A 507 -1.25 24.11 -16.32
N ALA A 508 -0.71 23.38 -17.29
CA ALA A 508 0.31 23.91 -18.19
C ALA A 508 -0.19 23.88 -19.63
N GLU A 509 0.15 24.93 -20.36
CA GLU A 509 0.13 24.99 -21.82
C GLU A 509 1.55 24.73 -22.32
N VAL A 510 1.72 23.69 -23.12
CA VAL A 510 3.02 23.31 -23.70
C VAL A 510 2.90 23.25 -25.21
N SER A 511 3.77 23.98 -25.91
CA SER A 511 3.81 23.98 -27.39
C SER A 511 4.80 22.97 -27.93
N TYR A 512 4.63 22.63 -29.21
CA TYR A 512 5.48 21.69 -29.94
C TYR A 512 6.99 22.00 -29.84
N ASP A 513 7.35 23.28 -29.86
CA ASP A 513 8.74 23.74 -29.73
C ASP A 513 9.26 23.77 -28.28
N GLY A 514 8.51 23.20 -27.33
CA GLY A 514 8.93 23.04 -25.93
C GLY A 514 8.74 24.29 -25.07
N LYS A 515 7.97 25.31 -25.50
CA LYS A 515 7.67 26.44 -24.63
C LYS A 515 6.65 26.03 -23.58
N VAL A 516 6.95 26.34 -22.33
CA VAL A 516 6.12 26.01 -21.17
C VAL A 516 5.51 27.27 -20.59
N CYS A 517 4.19 27.26 -20.42
CA CYS A 517 3.46 28.27 -19.66
C CYS A 517 2.59 27.58 -18.61
N VAL A 518 2.93 27.76 -17.33
CA VAL A 518 2.06 27.31 -16.24
C VAL A 518 0.98 28.35 -15.95
N ALA A 519 -0.17 27.88 -15.50
CA ALA A 519 -1.35 28.70 -15.32
C ALA A 519 -2.26 28.21 -14.20
N LYS A 520 -3.09 29.13 -13.69
CA LYS A 520 -4.25 28.83 -12.82
C LYS A 520 -5.54 29.24 -13.52
N ALA A 521 -6.67 28.66 -13.10
CA ALA A 521 -7.96 28.98 -13.73
C ALA A 521 -8.31 30.47 -13.59
N ASP A 522 -8.85 31.09 -14.63
CA ASP A 522 -9.28 32.49 -14.57
C ASP A 522 -10.39 32.69 -13.53
N GLY A 523 -10.31 33.82 -12.81
CA GLY A 523 -11.24 34.14 -11.72
C GLY A 523 -11.20 33.15 -10.53
N SER A 524 -10.13 32.37 -10.40
CA SER A 524 -9.85 31.59 -9.19
C SER A 524 -8.97 32.36 -8.20
N GLY A 525 -8.97 31.91 -6.95
CA GLY A 525 -8.07 32.40 -5.91
C GLY A 525 -6.62 31.94 -6.11
N GLY A 526 -5.85 31.93 -5.02
CA GLY A 526 -4.43 31.64 -5.03
C GLY A 526 -3.55 32.70 -5.70
N MET A 527 -2.26 32.39 -5.81
CA MET A 527 -1.22 33.25 -6.34
C MET A 527 -0.29 32.45 -7.24
N LEU A 528 -0.01 32.95 -8.45
CA LEU A 528 0.94 32.33 -9.37
C LEU A 528 1.93 33.40 -9.84
N ASN A 529 3.16 33.32 -9.34
CA ASN A 529 4.21 34.29 -9.64
C ASN A 529 5.60 33.64 -9.55
N PHE A 530 6.66 34.46 -9.68
CA PHE A 530 8.04 34.01 -9.53
C PHE A 530 8.27 33.21 -8.24
N SER A 531 7.82 33.71 -7.09
CA SER A 531 8.09 33.08 -5.78
C SER A 531 7.43 31.72 -5.63
N THR A 532 6.16 31.56 -6.05
CA THR A 532 5.49 30.26 -5.97
C THR A 532 6.10 29.25 -6.95
N CYS A 533 6.50 29.69 -8.14
CA CYS A 533 7.23 28.86 -9.10
C CYS A 533 8.63 28.47 -8.60
N ALA A 534 9.37 29.39 -7.98
CA ALA A 534 10.71 29.15 -7.46
C ALA A 534 10.72 28.18 -6.27
N GLU A 535 9.75 28.29 -5.36
CA GLU A 535 9.60 27.31 -4.28
C GLU A 535 9.23 25.92 -4.79
N GLN A 536 8.32 25.85 -5.78
CA GLN A 536 7.95 24.57 -6.39
C GLN A 536 9.11 23.95 -7.18
N LEU A 537 9.90 24.76 -7.91
CA LEU A 537 11.05 24.29 -8.67
C LEU A 537 12.06 23.56 -7.78
N LEU A 538 12.27 24.02 -6.55
CA LEU A 538 13.26 23.45 -5.62
C LEU A 538 12.66 22.45 -4.64
N TYR A 539 11.35 22.21 -4.65
CA TYR A 539 10.74 21.24 -3.76
C TYR A 539 11.21 19.82 -4.08
N GLU A 540 11.74 19.10 -3.08
CA GLU A 540 12.25 17.72 -3.20
C GLU A 540 13.36 17.53 -4.26
N VAL A 541 14.10 18.60 -4.57
CA VAL A 541 15.24 18.58 -5.49
C VAL A 541 16.53 18.37 -4.71
N GLY A 542 17.29 17.35 -5.11
CA GLY A 542 18.66 17.10 -4.65
C GLY A 542 19.66 18.06 -5.32
N ASP A 543 20.45 17.56 -6.28
CA ASP A 543 21.29 18.42 -7.10
C ASP A 543 20.44 19.06 -8.22
N PRO A 544 20.23 20.39 -8.23
CA PRO A 544 19.48 21.05 -9.28
C PRO A 544 20.19 21.01 -10.64
N GLY A 545 21.49 20.74 -10.72
CA GLY A 545 22.22 20.53 -11.98
C GLY A 545 22.09 19.11 -12.55
N ALA A 546 21.51 18.20 -11.77
CA ALA A 546 21.35 16.79 -12.12
C ALA A 546 20.10 16.19 -11.46
N TYR A 547 18.94 16.81 -11.69
CA TYR A 547 17.65 16.28 -11.22
C TYR A 547 17.27 15.05 -12.05
N ILE A 548 17.33 13.87 -11.43
CA ILE A 548 17.20 12.58 -12.11
C ILE A 548 15.72 12.18 -12.22
N THR A 549 15.23 12.01 -13.45
CA THR A 549 13.96 11.33 -13.74
C THR A 549 14.22 10.11 -14.65
N PRO A 550 13.29 9.13 -14.74
CA PRO A 550 13.47 7.95 -15.60
C PRO A 550 13.65 8.25 -17.10
N ASP A 551 13.12 9.39 -17.56
CA ASP A 551 13.07 9.76 -18.98
C ASP A 551 14.21 10.72 -19.38
N VAL A 552 14.61 11.62 -18.48
CA VAL A 552 15.69 12.60 -18.71
C VAL A 552 16.28 13.07 -17.37
N VAL A 553 17.59 13.30 -17.31
CA VAL A 553 18.23 14.02 -16.21
C VAL A 553 18.31 15.50 -16.57
N ILE A 554 17.83 16.35 -15.67
CA ILE A 554 17.54 17.75 -15.96
C ILE A 554 18.47 18.65 -15.17
N ASP A 555 18.98 19.68 -15.83
CA ASP A 555 19.63 20.82 -15.19
C ASP A 555 18.61 21.97 -15.08
N PHE A 556 18.24 22.29 -13.85
CA PHE A 556 17.36 23.39 -13.46
C PHE A 556 18.11 24.68 -13.08
N GLN A 557 19.45 24.70 -13.06
CA GLN A 557 20.23 25.82 -12.55
C GLN A 557 19.96 27.13 -13.27
N ASP A 558 19.59 27.08 -14.56
CA ASP A 558 19.34 28.26 -15.40
C ASP A 558 17.83 28.49 -15.65
N VAL A 559 16.94 27.83 -14.90
CA VAL A 559 15.49 28.02 -15.05
C VAL A 559 15.07 29.42 -14.62
N THR A 560 14.27 30.11 -15.43
CA THR A 560 13.72 31.43 -15.14
C THR A 560 12.19 31.43 -15.26
N PHE A 561 11.55 32.35 -14.53
CA PHE A 561 10.10 32.53 -14.51
C PHE A 561 9.73 33.96 -14.90
N HIS A 562 8.85 34.09 -15.88
CA HIS A 562 8.37 35.38 -16.38
C HIS A 562 6.84 35.43 -16.33
N SER A 563 6.29 36.21 -15.38
CA SER A 563 4.84 36.45 -15.29
C SER A 563 4.37 37.27 -16.49
N ILE A 564 3.44 36.70 -17.28
CA ILE A 564 2.80 37.39 -18.41
C ILE A 564 1.40 37.90 -18.05
N SER A 565 0.81 37.36 -16.98
CA SER A 565 -0.42 37.86 -16.35
C SER A 565 -0.48 37.36 -14.89
N THR A 566 -1.51 37.75 -14.14
CA THR A 566 -1.76 37.25 -12.77
C THR A 566 -2.06 35.75 -12.72
N ASN A 567 -2.40 35.12 -13.85
CA ASN A 567 -2.79 33.72 -13.93
C ASN A 567 -1.85 32.88 -14.79
N ARG A 568 -0.76 33.45 -15.33
CA ARG A 568 0.13 32.76 -16.28
C ARG A 568 1.59 33.18 -16.11
N VAL A 569 2.47 32.18 -16.05
CA VAL A 569 3.92 32.33 -15.94
C VAL A 569 4.59 31.48 -17.02
N VAL A 570 5.46 32.11 -17.81
CA VAL A 570 6.31 31.41 -18.77
C VAL A 570 7.54 30.88 -18.03
N CYS A 571 7.87 29.62 -18.28
CA CYS A 571 8.99 28.91 -17.68
C CYS A 571 9.99 28.56 -18.78
N THR A 572 11.26 28.90 -18.58
CA THR A 572 12.34 28.63 -19.57
C THR A 572 13.62 28.22 -18.85
N GLY A 573 14.58 27.63 -19.59
CA GLY A 573 15.95 27.42 -19.07
C GLY A 573 16.28 26.00 -18.61
N ALA A 574 15.29 25.11 -18.45
CA ALA A 574 15.57 23.69 -18.25
C ALA A 574 16.26 23.08 -19.49
N LYS A 575 17.29 22.28 -19.25
CA LYS A 575 18.09 21.63 -20.29
C LYS A 575 18.54 20.24 -19.81
N PRO A 576 18.92 19.32 -20.70
CA PRO A 576 19.48 18.05 -20.26
C PRO A 576 20.79 18.27 -19.51
N ALA A 577 20.99 17.50 -18.45
CA ALA A 577 22.27 17.42 -17.77
C ALA A 577 23.32 16.71 -18.66
N ALA A 578 24.58 16.74 -18.21
CA ALA A 578 25.70 16.12 -18.94
C ALA A 578 25.46 14.62 -19.22
N ILE A 579 24.88 13.91 -18.27
CA ILE A 579 24.29 12.59 -18.47
C ILE A 579 22.82 12.84 -18.76
N SER A 580 22.35 12.64 -19.99
CA SER A 580 20.98 13.03 -20.36
C SER A 580 19.92 12.02 -19.93
N VAL A 581 20.27 10.74 -19.75
CA VAL A 581 19.35 9.67 -19.35
C VAL A 581 20.04 8.79 -18.32
N PRO A 582 19.38 8.39 -17.21
CA PRO A 582 19.99 7.49 -16.25
C PRO A 582 19.98 6.05 -16.75
N ASP A 583 21.06 5.30 -16.51
CA ASP A 583 21.11 3.86 -16.81
C ASP A 583 20.24 3.03 -15.84
N ASN A 584 20.07 3.53 -14.62
CA ASN A 584 19.34 2.85 -13.56
C ASN A 584 18.07 3.61 -13.15
N LEU A 585 17.02 2.87 -12.78
CA LEU A 585 15.81 3.42 -12.18
C LEU A 585 15.75 3.14 -10.68
N LEU A 586 15.06 4.03 -9.97
CA LEU A 586 14.77 3.87 -8.56
C LEU A 586 13.74 2.75 -8.34
N GLY A 587 14.12 1.77 -7.53
CA GLY A 587 13.27 0.72 -7.00
C GLY A 587 13.04 0.89 -5.50
N LEU A 588 11.82 0.57 -5.08
CA LEU A 588 11.37 0.59 -3.69
C LEU A 588 11.00 -0.84 -3.28
N ALA A 589 11.72 -1.40 -2.31
CA ALA A 589 11.44 -2.72 -1.76
C ALA A 589 10.82 -2.58 -0.36
N SER A 590 9.64 -3.16 -0.15
CA SER A 590 8.93 -3.06 1.13
C SER A 590 9.51 -4.03 2.15
N LYS A 591 9.91 -3.53 3.32
CA LYS A 591 10.46 -4.29 4.44
C LYS A 591 9.75 -3.94 5.73
N ASP A 592 9.57 -4.93 6.60
CA ASP A 592 9.08 -4.69 7.95
C ASP A 592 10.11 -3.87 8.74
N ALA A 593 9.67 -2.76 9.33
CA ALA A 593 10.50 -1.82 10.10
C ALA A 593 10.21 -1.87 11.61
N GLY A 594 9.59 -2.96 12.06
CA GLY A 594 9.16 -3.14 13.44
C GLY A 594 7.81 -2.49 13.74
N TRP A 595 7.65 -2.07 14.98
CA TRP A 595 6.41 -1.59 15.58
C TRP A 595 6.64 -0.23 16.22
N LYS A 596 5.92 0.77 15.71
CA LYS A 596 5.87 2.08 16.33
C LYS A 596 4.85 2.08 17.45
N GLY A 597 5.24 2.58 18.61
CA GLY A 597 4.34 2.92 19.71
C GLY A 597 4.45 4.40 20.03
N TRP A 598 3.35 5.06 20.36
CA TRP A 598 3.36 6.46 20.77
C TRP A 598 2.44 6.73 21.95
N GLY A 599 2.78 7.78 22.70
CA GLY A 599 1.96 8.33 23.76
C GLY A 599 2.09 9.84 23.84
N GLU A 600 0.98 10.50 24.16
CA GLU A 600 0.90 11.94 24.39
C GLU A 600 0.11 12.27 25.64
N ILE A 601 0.57 13.24 26.44
CA ILE A 601 -0.15 13.74 27.62
C ILE A 601 0.04 15.25 27.77
N SER A 602 -1.01 15.96 28.17
CA SER A 602 -0.98 17.42 28.36
C SER A 602 -0.73 17.79 29.82
N TYR A 603 0.02 18.86 30.05
CA TYR A 603 0.16 19.51 31.36
C TYR A 603 -0.08 21.00 31.23
N GLY A 604 -1.02 21.53 32.01
CA GLY A 604 -1.34 22.96 32.06
C GLY A 604 -1.01 23.61 33.40
N GLY A 605 -0.66 24.89 33.39
CA GLY A 605 -0.41 25.71 34.58
C GLY A 605 1.01 25.66 35.12
N PHE A 606 1.18 26.06 36.38
CA PHE A 606 2.48 26.19 37.04
C PHE A 606 3.32 24.91 36.92
N LYS A 607 4.59 25.07 36.57
CA LYS A 607 5.57 23.98 36.43
C LYS A 607 5.10 22.82 35.53
N CYS A 608 4.44 23.13 34.41
CA CYS A 608 4.00 22.12 33.45
C CYS A 608 5.18 21.38 32.79
N LEU A 609 6.30 22.06 32.53
CA LEU A 609 7.51 21.47 31.96
C LEU A 609 8.19 20.47 32.90
N GLU A 610 8.31 20.81 34.19
CA GLU A 610 8.89 19.93 35.19
C GLU A 610 8.01 18.69 35.41
N ARG A 611 6.69 18.84 35.29
CA ARG A 611 5.76 17.70 35.29
C ARG A 611 5.93 16.84 34.04
N ALA A 612 6.06 17.40 32.84
CA ALA A 612 6.38 16.61 31.66
C ALA A 612 7.73 15.88 31.78
N LYS A 613 8.76 16.54 32.34
CA LYS A 613 10.06 15.92 32.61
C LYS A 613 9.94 14.73 33.56
N ALA A 614 9.14 14.86 34.62
CA ALA A 614 8.89 13.76 35.55
C ALA A 614 8.11 12.62 34.87
N ALA A 615 7.12 12.93 34.03
CA ALA A 615 6.35 11.92 33.29
C ALA A 615 7.23 11.15 32.30
N GLU A 616 8.09 11.84 31.54
CA GLU A 616 9.06 11.21 30.65
C GLU A 616 9.98 10.25 31.41
N PHE A 617 10.52 10.72 32.55
CA PHE A 617 11.39 9.91 33.39
C PHE A 617 10.68 8.64 33.87
N LEU A 618 9.44 8.74 34.34
CA LEU A 618 8.66 7.59 34.81
C LEU A 618 8.45 6.56 33.70
N VAL A 619 7.94 6.97 32.54
CA VAL A 619 7.67 6.03 31.43
C VAL A 619 8.96 5.38 30.94
N LYS A 620 10.06 6.13 30.77
CA LYS A 620 11.34 5.53 30.39
C LYS A 620 11.83 4.54 31.45
N SER A 621 11.65 4.84 32.74
CA SER A 621 12.09 3.97 33.83
C SER A 621 11.27 2.68 33.92
N TRP A 622 9.94 2.77 33.80
CA TRP A 622 9.07 1.59 33.80
C TRP A 622 9.36 0.68 32.59
N MET A 623 9.57 1.27 31.42
CA MET A 623 9.97 0.51 30.24
C MET A 623 11.32 -0.20 30.42
N GLU A 624 12.30 0.47 31.02
CA GLU A 624 13.63 -0.09 31.30
C GLU A 624 13.59 -1.20 32.37
N GLU A 625 12.70 -1.08 33.36
CA GLU A 625 12.46 -2.09 34.40
C GLU A 625 11.94 -3.41 33.79
N VAL A 626 11.01 -3.31 32.84
CA VAL A 626 10.45 -4.48 32.15
C VAL A 626 11.41 -5.00 31.08
N TYR A 627 12.07 -4.11 30.33
CA TYR A 627 12.95 -4.43 29.22
C TYR A 627 14.26 -3.61 29.26
N PRO A 628 15.34 -4.14 29.86
CA PRO A 628 16.62 -3.44 29.92
C PRO A 628 17.15 -3.06 28.52
N GLY A 629 17.59 -1.81 28.37
CA GLY A 629 18.09 -1.18 27.14
C GLY A 629 17.03 -0.59 26.23
N ILE A 630 15.73 -0.86 26.46
CA ILE A 630 14.65 -0.48 25.55
C ILE A 630 14.46 1.04 25.48
N SER A 631 14.83 1.78 26.53
CA SER A 631 14.64 3.24 26.59
C SER A 631 15.37 3.99 25.47
N THR A 632 16.47 3.44 24.95
CA THR A 632 17.21 3.98 23.79
C THR A 632 16.41 3.97 22.48
N ARG A 633 15.35 3.16 22.42
CA ARG A 633 14.42 3.10 21.27
C ARG A 633 13.34 4.17 21.31
N ILE A 634 13.21 4.88 22.44
CA ILE A 634 12.16 5.87 22.71
C ILE A 634 12.74 7.28 22.65
N ILE A 635 12.17 8.13 21.81
CA ILE A 635 12.43 9.58 21.84
C ILE A 635 11.27 10.33 22.49
N SER A 636 11.55 11.50 23.02
CA SER A 636 10.57 12.40 23.61
C SER A 636 10.77 13.82 23.11
N TYR A 637 9.67 14.56 23.01
CA TYR A 637 9.66 15.98 22.73
C TYR A 637 8.38 16.64 23.27
N ILE A 638 8.41 17.96 23.41
CA ILE A 638 7.31 18.75 23.97
C ILE A 638 6.70 19.62 22.86
N ILE A 639 5.45 19.31 22.51
CA ILE A 639 4.64 20.16 21.63
C ILE A 639 4.32 21.46 22.40
N GLY A 640 4.63 22.58 21.76
CA GLY A 640 4.58 23.92 22.36
C GLY A 640 5.93 24.42 22.90
N LEU A 641 7.00 23.61 22.85
CA LEU A 641 8.34 24.03 23.23
C LEU A 641 9.42 23.61 22.22
N ASP A 642 9.51 22.32 21.89
CA ASP A 642 10.65 21.79 21.11
C ASP A 642 10.36 20.66 20.12
N SER A 643 9.09 20.38 19.85
CA SER A 643 8.67 19.33 18.91
C SER A 643 9.22 19.46 17.48
N LEU A 644 9.67 20.66 17.08
CA LEU A 644 10.22 20.93 15.76
C LEU A 644 11.68 21.46 15.78
N LYS A 645 12.31 21.70 16.96
CA LYS A 645 13.50 22.59 17.12
C LYS A 645 14.67 22.35 16.13
N ALA A 646 14.96 23.37 15.32
CA ALA A 646 16.30 23.77 14.88
C ALA A 646 16.85 24.82 15.88
N VAL A 647 18.17 25.05 15.97
CA VAL A 647 18.78 25.97 16.97
C VAL A 647 18.07 27.33 16.97
N SER A 648 17.67 27.87 18.12
CA SER A 648 17.60 29.31 18.34
C SER A 648 18.08 29.49 19.77
N LEU A 649 19.40 29.47 19.93
CA LEU A 649 20.07 29.64 21.20
C LEU A 649 20.17 31.14 21.45
N GLU A 650 19.10 31.72 22.00
CA GLU A 650 19.13 32.78 22.99
C GLU A 650 17.69 33.15 23.41
N HIS A 651 17.40 32.98 24.71
CA HIS A 651 16.29 33.62 25.43
C HIS A 651 14.85 33.25 25.02
N ILE A 652 14.44 32.02 25.36
CA ILE A 652 13.03 31.72 25.52
C ILE A 652 12.77 31.52 27.01
N GLY A 653 12.68 32.64 27.74
CA GLY A 653 11.96 32.73 29.00
C GLY A 653 10.45 32.61 28.78
N VAL A 654 10.01 31.69 27.91
CA VAL A 654 8.59 31.52 27.63
C VAL A 654 7.96 30.81 28.80
N VAL A 655 7.12 31.57 29.49
CA VAL A 655 6.13 31.05 30.42
C VAL A 655 5.11 30.28 29.58
N THR A 656 5.37 28.99 29.33
CA THR A 656 4.40 28.11 28.66
C THR A 656 3.23 27.85 29.59
N LYS A 657 2.02 28.24 29.19
CA LYS A 657 0.80 28.05 30.00
C LYS A 657 0.31 26.60 29.97
N ASP A 658 0.60 25.89 28.90
CA ASP A 658 0.27 24.49 28.69
C ASP A 658 1.22 23.89 27.65
N ILE A 659 1.46 22.59 27.78
CA ILE A 659 2.35 21.82 26.92
C ILE A 659 1.79 20.42 26.73
N ARG A 660 2.29 19.71 25.71
CA ARG A 660 1.99 18.30 25.50
C ARG A 660 3.27 17.51 25.32
N LEU A 661 3.56 16.63 26.27
CA LEU A 661 4.64 15.65 26.15
C LEU A 661 4.23 14.62 25.12
N ARG A 662 5.09 14.38 24.14
CA ARG A 662 4.99 13.32 23.14
C ARG A 662 6.18 12.39 23.31
N MET A 663 5.93 11.09 23.36
CA MET A 663 6.96 10.06 23.34
C MET A 663 6.65 9.08 22.21
N ASP A 664 7.66 8.78 21.39
CA ASP A 664 7.58 7.85 20.26
C ASP A 664 8.67 6.80 20.38
N GLY A 665 8.29 5.53 20.36
CA GLY A 665 9.20 4.39 20.33
C GLY A 665 9.10 3.63 19.01
N LEU A 666 10.23 3.14 18.51
CA LEU A 666 10.30 2.20 17.39
C LEU A 666 10.95 0.91 17.87
N PHE A 667 10.15 -0.15 17.95
CA PHE A 667 10.51 -1.41 18.58
C PHE A 667 10.55 -2.55 17.55
N GLU A 668 11.33 -3.58 17.81
CA GLU A 668 11.40 -4.76 16.92
C GLU A 668 10.15 -5.65 17.06
N GLU A 669 9.63 -5.78 18.29
CA GLU A 669 8.49 -6.65 18.61
C GLU A 669 7.23 -5.85 18.97
N GLU A 670 6.08 -6.36 18.55
CA GLU A 670 4.76 -5.74 18.81
C GLU A 670 4.49 -5.59 20.31
N LYS A 671 4.86 -6.60 21.10
CA LYS A 671 4.66 -6.62 22.55
C LYS A 671 5.31 -5.42 23.25
N HIS A 672 6.47 -4.95 22.77
CA HIS A 672 7.16 -3.80 23.34
C HIS A 672 6.40 -2.49 23.04
N ALA A 673 5.84 -2.35 21.83
CA ALA A 673 5.01 -1.20 21.48
C ALA A 673 3.71 -1.17 22.29
N ILE A 674 3.07 -2.34 22.48
CA ILE A 674 1.89 -2.49 23.33
C ILE A 674 2.23 -2.13 24.77
N GLU A 675 3.32 -2.66 25.32
CA GLU A 675 3.72 -2.37 26.71
C GLU A 675 4.03 -0.89 26.90
N PHE A 676 4.76 -0.28 25.97
CA PHE A 676 4.97 1.16 25.96
C PHE A 676 3.68 1.97 26.02
N THR A 677 2.64 1.59 25.26
CA THR A 677 1.35 2.28 25.34
C THR A 677 0.64 2.10 26.68
N LYS A 678 0.83 0.96 27.37
CA LYS A 678 0.26 0.72 28.70
C LYS A 678 0.98 1.55 29.76
N GLU A 679 2.31 1.51 29.76
CA GLU A 679 3.14 2.29 30.70
C GLU A 679 2.89 3.79 30.55
N PHE A 680 2.76 4.26 29.30
CA PHE A 680 2.39 5.65 29.06
C PHE A 680 0.98 5.97 29.60
N THR A 681 0.00 5.07 29.40
CA THR A 681 -1.37 5.27 29.90
C THR A 681 -1.43 5.27 31.43
N ALA A 682 -0.54 4.54 32.10
CA ALA A 682 -0.45 4.48 33.57
C ALA A 682 -0.15 5.84 34.21
N LEU A 683 0.33 6.83 33.44
CA LEU A 683 0.51 8.21 33.90
C LEU A 683 -0.78 8.86 34.43
N TYR A 684 -1.97 8.39 34.04
CA TYR A 684 -3.23 8.93 34.58
C TYR A 684 -3.30 8.84 36.12
N THR A 685 -2.84 7.73 36.68
CA THR A 685 -2.94 7.45 38.13
C THR A 685 -1.59 7.45 38.82
N ASN A 686 -0.50 7.25 38.08
CA ASN A 686 0.86 7.12 38.62
C ASN A 686 1.80 8.25 38.19
N GLY A 687 1.34 9.14 37.32
CA GLY A 687 2.11 10.27 36.81
C GLY A 687 1.98 11.55 37.65
N PRO A 688 2.69 12.61 37.26
CA PRO A 688 2.61 13.92 37.90
C PRO A 688 1.20 14.52 37.87
N ALA A 689 0.88 15.31 38.90
CA ALA A 689 -0.46 15.88 39.08
C ALA A 689 -0.96 16.70 37.88
N GLY A 690 -2.25 16.58 37.56
CA GLY A 690 -2.91 17.39 36.54
C GLY A 690 -2.51 17.05 35.10
N GLY A 691 -2.02 15.83 34.85
CA GLY A 691 -1.86 15.28 33.49
C GLY A 691 -3.21 14.87 32.91
N GLY A 692 -3.46 15.17 31.63
CA GLY A 692 -4.74 14.85 31.00
C GLY A 692 -4.71 14.76 29.47
N GLY A 693 -5.76 14.15 28.91
CA GLY A 693 -5.93 13.98 27.48
C GLY A 693 -4.91 13.02 26.86
N ILE A 694 -4.69 11.87 27.54
CA ILE A 694 -3.78 10.85 27.01
C ILE A 694 -4.29 10.35 25.66
N SER A 695 -3.40 10.33 24.67
CA SER A 695 -3.61 9.64 23.40
C SER A 695 -2.44 8.70 23.15
N THR A 696 -2.74 7.42 22.93
CA THR A 696 -1.74 6.40 22.63
C THR A 696 -2.14 5.63 21.39
N GLY A 697 -1.16 4.94 20.81
CA GLY A 697 -1.42 3.96 19.78
C GLY A 697 -0.16 3.24 19.40
N HIS A 698 -0.32 2.17 18.65
CA HIS A 698 0.79 1.44 18.05
C HIS A 698 0.38 0.97 16.67
N LYS A 699 1.37 0.78 15.80
CA LYS A 699 1.17 0.18 14.48
C LYS A 699 2.47 -0.46 13.98
N LYS A 700 2.34 -1.45 13.11
CA LYS A 700 3.47 -1.98 12.35
C LYS A 700 3.92 -0.93 11.34
N GLU A 701 5.22 -0.68 11.24
CA GLU A 701 5.80 0.20 10.22
C GLU A 701 6.39 -0.61 9.08
N ILE A 702 6.18 -0.12 7.86
CA ILE A 702 6.79 -0.65 6.63
C ILE A 702 7.75 0.41 6.11
N LEU A 703 9.03 0.05 5.99
CA LEU A 703 10.04 0.85 5.33
C LEU A 703 10.10 0.48 3.84
N LEU A 704 10.25 1.48 2.99
CA LEU A 704 10.59 1.29 1.59
C LEU A 704 12.10 1.47 1.43
N GLU A 705 12.82 0.35 1.33
CA GLU A 705 14.26 0.39 1.05
C GLU A 705 14.47 0.78 -0.42
N LYS A 706 15.31 1.78 -0.62
CA LYS A 706 15.62 2.34 -1.94
C LYS A 706 16.81 1.62 -2.54
N GLY A 707 16.73 1.31 -3.83
CA GLY A 707 17.88 0.82 -4.60
C GLY A 707 17.75 1.18 -6.07
N LEU A 708 18.86 1.08 -6.79
CA LEU A 708 18.93 1.37 -8.22
C LEU A 708 18.98 0.06 -9.01
N VAL A 709 18.24 -0.03 -10.12
CA VAL A 709 18.19 -1.21 -11.00
C VAL A 709 18.36 -0.79 -12.45
N GLY A 710 19.21 -1.51 -13.18
CA GLY A 710 19.41 -1.29 -14.62
C GLY A 710 18.10 -1.40 -15.41
N ARG A 711 17.88 -0.47 -16.34
CA ARG A 711 16.63 -0.36 -17.13
C ARG A 711 16.34 -1.60 -17.97
N GLU A 712 17.38 -2.30 -18.42
CA GLU A 712 17.33 -3.57 -19.14
C GLU A 712 16.69 -4.72 -18.34
N HIS A 713 16.60 -4.57 -17.02
CA HIS A 713 16.07 -5.57 -16.10
C HIS A 713 14.65 -5.30 -15.62
N ILE A 714 14.06 -4.17 -16.02
CA ILE A 714 12.74 -3.73 -15.57
C ILE A 714 11.77 -3.82 -16.74
N TYR A 715 10.66 -4.51 -16.54
CA TYR A 715 9.65 -4.72 -17.57
C TYR A 715 8.31 -4.11 -17.19
N TRP A 716 7.61 -3.61 -18.19
CA TRP A 716 6.26 -3.07 -18.07
C TRP A 716 5.34 -3.69 -19.13
N LYS A 717 4.04 -3.60 -18.85
CA LYS A 717 2.97 -4.01 -19.75
C LYS A 717 1.93 -2.91 -19.89
N ILE A 718 1.28 -2.94 -21.04
CA ILE A 718 0.06 -2.19 -21.29
C ILE A 718 -1.09 -3.13 -21.63
N SER A 719 -2.28 -2.74 -21.25
CA SER A 719 -3.54 -3.38 -21.64
C SER A 719 -4.65 -2.34 -21.68
N ALA A 720 -5.76 -2.65 -22.32
CA ALA A 720 -6.94 -1.81 -22.29
C ALA A 720 -8.22 -2.64 -22.36
N LYS A 721 -9.23 -2.19 -21.61
CA LYS A 721 -10.56 -2.76 -21.57
C LYS A 721 -11.60 -1.68 -21.79
N GLN A 722 -12.73 -2.06 -22.36
CA GLN A 722 -13.85 -1.16 -22.56
C GLN A 722 -15.14 -1.81 -22.10
N ASN A 723 -16.03 -1.01 -21.52
CA ASN A 723 -17.37 -1.46 -21.14
C ASN A 723 -18.34 -1.44 -22.30
N GLN A 724 -19.26 -2.41 -22.30
CA GLN A 724 -20.41 -2.38 -23.19
C GLN A 724 -21.48 -1.43 -22.65
N PRO A 725 -22.11 -0.62 -23.51
CA PRO A 725 -23.18 0.28 -23.08
C PRO A 725 -24.39 -0.54 -22.61
N THR A 726 -24.67 -0.54 -21.31
CA THR A 726 -25.95 -1.01 -20.79
C THR A 726 -27.03 0.00 -21.17
N LYS A 727 -28.10 -0.45 -21.84
CA LYS A 727 -29.29 0.37 -22.09
C LYS A 727 -30.01 0.64 -20.77
N SER A 728 -29.54 1.63 -20.00
CA SER A 728 -30.34 2.24 -18.93
C SER A 728 -30.61 3.70 -19.30
N ASN A 729 -31.86 3.97 -19.66
CA ASN A 729 -32.40 5.32 -19.89
C ASN A 729 -32.56 6.07 -18.56
N ASN A 730 -31.47 6.32 -17.84
CA ASN A 730 -31.48 7.29 -16.75
C ASN A 730 -30.68 8.50 -17.20
N GLN A 731 -31.38 9.47 -17.79
CA GLN A 731 -30.88 10.84 -17.84
C GLN A 731 -30.60 11.28 -16.41
N ILE A 732 -29.33 11.32 -16.03
CA ILE A 732 -28.90 11.99 -14.81
C ILE A 732 -29.07 13.48 -15.09
N ASN A 733 -30.11 14.08 -14.51
CA ASN A 733 -30.23 15.52 -14.41
C ASN A 733 -29.07 16.04 -13.55
N ILE A 734 -27.99 16.46 -14.21
CA ILE A 734 -26.93 17.23 -13.60
C ILE A 734 -27.56 18.58 -13.26
N LEU A 735 -27.87 18.80 -11.97
CA LEU A 735 -28.26 20.11 -11.47
C LEU A 735 -27.12 21.09 -11.76
N PRO A 736 -27.35 22.18 -12.51
CA PRO A 736 -26.38 23.25 -12.59
C PRO A 736 -26.35 23.89 -11.21
N THR A 737 -25.28 23.63 -10.46
CA THR A 737 -24.94 24.50 -9.33
C THR A 737 -24.36 25.77 -9.94
N GLU A 738 -25.24 26.71 -10.27
CA GLU A 738 -24.87 28.12 -10.42
C GLU A 738 -24.24 28.56 -9.10
N THR A 739 -22.92 28.47 -9.04
CA THR A 739 -22.15 29.19 -8.03
C THR A 739 -22.21 30.65 -8.45
N LYS A 740 -23.01 31.44 -7.73
CA LYS A 740 -22.99 32.90 -7.84
C LYS A 740 -21.52 33.34 -7.82
N SER A 741 -21.06 33.94 -8.92
CA SER A 741 -19.74 34.55 -8.96
C SER A 741 -19.76 35.72 -7.98
N ASN A 742 -19.21 35.52 -6.80
CA ASN A 742 -18.75 36.64 -6.02
C ASN A 742 -17.60 37.24 -6.83
N HIS A 743 -17.82 38.44 -7.37
CA HIS A 743 -16.76 39.25 -7.95
C HIS A 743 -15.68 39.44 -6.88
N LEU A 744 -14.63 38.62 -6.93
CA LEU A 744 -13.39 38.91 -6.23
C LEU A 744 -12.86 40.19 -6.85
N THR A 745 -12.86 41.26 -6.08
CA THR A 745 -12.21 42.51 -6.45
C THR A 745 -10.74 42.20 -6.71
N ASN A 746 -10.30 42.45 -7.94
CA ASN A 746 -8.89 42.45 -8.32
C ASN A 746 -8.19 43.54 -7.50
N PHE A 747 -7.74 43.20 -6.30
CA PHE A 747 -6.71 43.97 -5.64
C PHE A 747 -5.41 43.67 -6.38
N LEU A 748 -4.97 44.64 -7.18
CA LEU A 748 -3.57 44.71 -7.57
C LEU A 748 -2.76 44.71 -6.26
N PRO A 749 -1.82 43.76 -6.08
CA PRO A 749 -0.89 43.87 -4.96
C PRO A 749 -0.21 45.24 -5.05
N PRO A 750 -0.01 45.94 -3.92
CA PRO A 750 0.80 47.15 -3.92
C PRO A 750 2.15 46.83 -4.59
N GLU A 751 2.71 47.75 -5.38
CA GLU A 751 4.07 47.63 -5.88
C GLU A 751 5.01 47.51 -4.67
N ILE A 752 5.47 46.28 -4.39
CA ILE A 752 6.40 46.04 -3.31
C ILE A 752 7.79 46.39 -3.83
N HIS A 753 8.32 47.53 -3.37
CA HIS A 753 9.71 47.88 -3.64
C HIS A 753 10.64 46.84 -2.99
N LEU A 754 11.40 46.14 -3.82
CA LEU A 754 12.47 45.26 -3.38
C LEU A 754 13.65 46.14 -2.92
N SER A 755 14.06 45.99 -1.66
CA SER A 755 15.18 46.71 -1.07
C SER A 755 16.21 45.73 -0.52
N PRO A 756 17.50 46.07 -0.55
CA PRO A 756 18.54 45.23 0.05
C PRO A 756 18.31 45.09 1.56
N ALA A 757 18.60 43.90 2.08
CA ALA A 757 18.66 43.65 3.51
C ALA A 757 19.77 44.49 4.18
N PRO A 758 19.61 44.94 5.43
CA PRO A 758 20.63 45.75 6.10
C PRO A 758 21.95 44.98 6.28
N SER A 759 23.08 45.67 6.16
CA SER A 759 24.43 45.10 6.33
C SER A 759 24.92 45.25 7.76
N ASN A 760 25.72 44.28 8.23
CA ASN A 760 26.37 44.28 9.55
C ASN A 760 25.41 44.41 10.75
N GLN A 761 24.14 44.05 10.55
CA GLN A 761 23.12 43.99 11.61
C GLN A 761 22.61 42.55 11.72
N LYS A 762 22.26 42.13 12.93
CA LYS A 762 21.50 40.88 13.11
C LYS A 762 20.10 41.09 12.51
N VAL A 763 19.75 40.25 11.56
CA VAL A 763 18.42 40.20 10.94
C VAL A 763 17.95 38.77 10.87
N HIS A 764 16.64 38.55 10.97
CA HIS A 764 16.11 37.22 10.76
C HIS A 764 16.12 36.86 9.28
N LEU A 765 16.38 35.58 8.99
CA LEU A 765 16.32 35.06 7.62
C LEU A 765 14.92 35.24 6.99
N TYR A 766 13.85 35.19 7.79
CA TYR A 766 12.48 35.38 7.32
C TYR A 766 12.21 36.80 6.77
N ASP A 767 12.98 37.81 7.19
CA ASP A 767 12.82 39.19 6.69
C ASP A 767 13.46 39.40 5.31
N ILE A 768 14.35 38.50 4.91
CA ILE A 768 15.21 38.66 3.74
C ILE A 768 14.96 37.60 2.66
N ALA A 769 14.40 36.45 3.02
CA ALA A 769 14.18 35.33 2.14
C ALA A 769 12.95 34.51 2.53
N HIS A 770 12.42 33.81 1.53
CA HIS A 770 11.45 32.74 1.72
C HIS A 770 12.07 31.38 1.36
N SER A 771 11.40 30.31 1.77
CA SER A 771 11.93 28.95 1.72
C SER A 771 10.80 27.94 1.58
N ARG A 772 11.11 26.81 0.96
CA ARG A 772 10.30 25.61 1.03
C ARG A 772 11.21 24.41 1.25
N ALA A 773 10.76 23.49 2.10
CA ALA A 773 11.44 22.22 2.34
C ALA A 773 10.66 21.02 1.77
N GLY A 774 11.40 20.01 1.33
CA GLY A 774 10.88 18.71 0.91
C GLY A 774 11.74 17.57 1.45
N ASP A 775 11.18 16.36 1.49
CA ASP A 775 11.90 15.15 1.90
C ASP A 775 12.15 14.21 0.71
N LYS A 776 13.27 13.48 0.77
CA LYS A 776 13.51 12.32 -0.10
C LYS A 776 14.09 11.19 0.75
N GLY A 777 13.22 10.38 1.34
CA GLY A 777 13.65 9.31 2.25
C GLY A 777 14.15 9.89 3.58
N ASN A 778 15.40 9.63 3.94
CA ASN A 778 15.99 10.13 5.19
C ASN A 778 16.64 11.51 5.06
N ASP A 779 16.54 12.10 3.88
CA ASP A 779 17.14 13.38 3.52
C ASP A 779 16.06 14.47 3.47
N ILE A 780 16.49 15.69 3.74
CA ILE A 780 15.68 16.90 3.55
C ILE A 780 16.41 17.82 2.60
N ASN A 781 15.68 18.52 1.75
CA ASN A 781 16.19 19.70 1.06
C ASN A 781 15.37 20.93 1.44
N PHE A 782 15.97 22.11 1.41
CA PHE A 782 15.26 23.37 1.55
C PHE A 782 15.88 24.46 0.70
N SER A 783 15.04 25.36 0.18
CA SER A 783 15.48 26.50 -0.61
C SER A 783 15.76 27.73 0.26
N ILE A 784 16.61 28.64 -0.21
CA ILE A 784 16.72 30.01 0.32
C ILE A 784 16.58 30.95 -0.87
N ILE A 785 15.43 31.60 -1.00
CA ILE A 785 15.06 32.47 -2.12
C ILE A 785 14.95 33.89 -1.58
N PRO A 786 15.94 34.76 -1.84
CA PRO A 786 15.91 36.12 -1.31
C PRO A 786 14.79 36.95 -1.94
N HIS A 787 14.14 37.79 -1.15
CA HIS A 787 13.17 38.76 -1.67
C HIS A 787 13.84 39.79 -2.60
N PHE A 788 15.10 40.12 -2.34
CA PHE A 788 15.94 40.95 -3.20
C PHE A 788 17.08 40.10 -3.81
N PRO A 789 17.00 39.72 -5.10
CA PRO A 789 17.94 38.77 -5.72
C PRO A 789 19.44 39.04 -5.49
N PRO A 790 19.92 40.31 -5.50
CA PRO A 790 21.34 40.60 -5.23
C PRO A 790 21.83 40.18 -3.82
N ASP A 791 20.95 40.01 -2.84
CA ASP A 791 21.32 39.55 -1.49
C ASP A 791 21.81 38.09 -1.46
N LEU A 792 21.58 37.32 -2.53
CA LEU A 792 22.12 35.96 -2.67
C LEU A 792 23.64 35.92 -2.45
N THR A 793 24.38 36.88 -2.99
CA THR A 793 25.85 36.95 -2.84
C THR A 793 26.26 37.05 -1.37
N ARG A 794 25.50 37.79 -0.58
CA ARG A 794 25.75 37.99 0.86
C ARG A 794 25.31 36.76 1.66
N LEU A 795 24.17 36.17 1.30
CA LEU A 795 23.65 34.94 1.91
C LEU A 795 24.61 33.75 1.78
N LYS A 796 25.29 33.60 0.63
CA LYS A 796 26.31 32.55 0.41
C LYS A 796 27.46 32.57 1.41
N HIS A 797 27.79 33.74 1.97
CA HIS A 797 28.84 33.85 2.98
C HIS A 797 28.41 33.28 4.33
N VAL A 798 27.10 33.22 4.58
CA VAL A 798 26.49 32.77 5.84
C VAL A 798 26.02 31.32 5.75
N ILE A 799 25.23 30.99 4.73
CA ILE A 799 24.58 29.67 4.56
C ILE A 799 25.59 28.65 4.04
N LYS A 800 26.53 28.27 4.92
CA LYS A 800 27.58 27.27 4.66
C LYS A 800 27.20 25.91 5.27
N PRO A 801 27.77 24.80 4.78
CA PRO A 801 27.52 23.47 5.33
C PRO A 801 27.61 23.39 6.86
N ASP A 802 28.64 24.00 7.47
CA ASP A 802 28.82 23.97 8.94
C ASP A 802 27.73 24.75 9.68
N TRP A 803 27.31 25.90 9.14
CA TRP A 803 26.20 26.69 9.71
C TRP A 803 24.90 25.89 9.65
N VAL A 804 24.62 25.25 8.51
CA VAL A 804 23.42 24.41 8.35
C VAL A 804 23.46 23.25 9.33
N LYS A 805 24.58 22.52 9.43
CA LYS A 805 24.76 21.41 10.40
C LYS A 805 24.49 21.87 11.83
N GLN A 806 25.01 23.04 12.22
CA GLN A 806 24.76 23.60 13.53
C GLN A 806 23.27 23.82 13.77
N VAL A 807 22.58 24.48 12.83
CA VAL A 807 21.16 24.83 12.92
C VAL A 807 20.26 23.59 13.03
N ILE A 808 20.49 22.56 12.22
CA ILE A 808 19.64 21.35 12.20
C ILE A 808 19.95 20.37 13.32
N SER A 809 21.14 20.44 13.92
CA SER A 809 21.61 19.40 14.84
C SER A 809 20.68 19.10 16.02
N PRO A 810 19.96 20.07 16.63
CA PRO A 810 19.03 19.77 17.73
C PRO A 810 17.86 18.88 17.32
N LEU A 811 17.54 18.79 16.02
CA LEU A 811 16.53 17.87 15.48
C LEU A 811 16.84 16.40 15.74
N LEU A 812 18.06 16.08 16.17
CA LEU A 812 18.51 14.72 16.47
C LEU A 812 18.61 14.44 17.98
N ASN A 813 18.18 15.36 18.84
CA ASN A 813 18.14 15.14 20.30
C ASN A 813 17.07 14.11 20.68
N GLN A 814 17.44 13.02 21.37
CA GLN A 814 16.49 11.97 21.77
C GLN A 814 15.51 12.40 22.89
N SER A 815 15.76 13.52 23.56
CA SER A 815 14.92 14.05 24.63
C SER A 815 14.89 15.58 24.59
N SER A 816 13.81 16.17 25.11
CA SER A 816 13.71 17.60 25.44
C SER A 816 14.68 18.04 26.53
N PHE A 817 15.22 17.10 27.31
CA PHE A 817 16.11 17.38 28.44
C PHE A 817 17.43 16.61 28.31
N PRO A 818 18.19 16.82 27.22
CA PRO A 818 19.43 16.07 26.99
C PRO A 818 20.48 16.40 28.06
N LYS A 819 21.22 15.39 28.50
CA LYS A 819 22.42 15.58 29.33
C LYS A 819 23.57 16.07 28.44
N VAL A 820 24.63 16.60 29.06
CA VAL A 820 25.82 17.07 28.34
C VAL A 820 26.40 15.97 27.46
N ASP A 821 26.54 14.75 28.00
CA ASP A 821 27.05 13.58 27.28
C ASP A 821 26.18 13.20 26.07
N ASP A 822 24.85 13.39 26.15
CA ASP A 822 23.93 13.14 25.04
C ASP A 822 24.17 14.13 23.89
N ILE A 823 24.43 15.40 24.22
CA ILE A 823 24.73 16.47 23.24
C ILE A 823 26.06 16.19 22.54
N GLU A 824 27.09 15.78 23.28
CA GLU A 824 28.40 15.43 22.72
C GLU A 824 28.31 14.21 21.81
N THR A 825 27.61 13.16 22.25
CA THR A 825 27.38 11.95 21.45
C THR A 825 26.65 12.27 20.15
N ARG A 826 25.59 13.09 20.23
CA ARG A 826 24.85 13.55 19.05
C ARG A 826 25.72 14.42 18.13
N ASN A 827 26.52 15.34 18.66
CA ASN A 827 27.46 16.15 17.85
C ASN A 827 28.42 15.29 17.07
N LYS A 828 29.01 14.29 17.73
CA LYS A 828 29.91 13.33 17.07
C LYS A 828 29.19 12.60 15.95
N TRP A 829 27.99 12.07 16.22
CA TRP A 829 27.20 11.37 15.21
C TRP A 829 26.85 12.25 14.01
N VAL A 830 26.43 13.50 14.24
CA VAL A 830 26.12 14.47 13.17
C VAL A 830 27.33 14.73 12.29
N ASN A 831 28.50 14.94 12.89
CA ASN A 831 29.72 15.19 12.12
C ASN A 831 30.12 13.99 11.24
N GLU A 832 29.87 12.77 11.72
CA GLU A 832 30.21 11.52 11.02
C GLU A 832 29.17 11.10 9.96
N ASN A 833 27.88 11.41 10.15
CA ASN A 833 26.78 10.80 9.37
C ASN A 833 25.93 11.78 8.57
N VAL A 834 25.94 13.07 8.92
CA VAL A 834 25.16 14.11 8.23
C VAL A 834 26.05 14.82 7.21
N ASN A 835 25.65 14.77 5.94
CA ASN A 835 26.28 15.54 4.87
C ASN A 835 25.40 16.73 4.48
N VAL A 836 26.02 17.87 4.19
CA VAL A 836 25.29 19.07 3.72
C VAL A 836 25.89 19.55 2.41
N GLU A 837 25.04 19.67 1.41
CA GLU A 837 25.37 20.11 0.06
C GLU A 837 24.61 21.43 -0.20
N VAL A 838 25.29 22.45 -0.71
CA VAL A 838 24.68 23.76 -1.01
C VAL A 838 24.88 24.06 -2.48
N TYR A 839 23.78 24.14 -3.22
CA TYR A 839 23.76 24.37 -4.65
C TYR A 839 23.21 25.76 -4.96
N GLU A 840 23.78 26.41 -5.96
CA GLU A 840 23.25 27.65 -6.51
C GLU A 840 22.33 27.36 -7.69
N VAL A 841 21.20 28.06 -7.74
CA VAL A 841 20.25 28.02 -8.85
C VAL A 841 20.18 29.42 -9.45
N ARG A 842 21.05 29.66 -10.43
CA ARG A 842 21.34 30.98 -11.02
C ARG A 842 20.09 31.65 -11.59
N GLY A 843 19.26 30.91 -12.32
CA GLY A 843 18.10 31.46 -13.03
C GLY A 843 17.02 32.05 -12.11
N ILE A 844 16.94 31.59 -10.86
CA ILE A 844 16.05 32.16 -9.83
C ILE A 844 16.80 32.80 -8.66
N CYS A 845 18.10 33.00 -8.78
CA CYS A 845 18.94 33.66 -7.77
C CYS A 845 18.76 33.09 -6.35
N SER A 846 18.80 31.77 -6.19
CA SER A 846 18.55 31.10 -4.92
C SER A 846 19.61 30.05 -4.56
N LEU A 847 19.52 29.56 -3.32
CA LEU A 847 20.25 28.38 -2.86
C LEU A 847 19.29 27.20 -2.71
N ASN A 848 19.71 26.01 -3.10
CA ASN A 848 19.11 24.74 -2.71
C ASN A 848 20.07 24.03 -1.76
N VAL A 849 19.64 23.79 -0.52
CA VAL A 849 20.44 23.11 0.50
C VAL A 849 19.90 21.71 0.69
N VAL A 850 20.75 20.71 0.55
CA VAL A 850 20.42 19.31 0.78
C VAL A 850 21.14 18.81 2.02
N VAL A 851 20.40 18.22 2.93
CA VAL A 851 20.89 17.67 4.19
C VAL A 851 20.58 16.18 4.22
N ARG A 852 21.63 15.37 4.18
CA ARG A 852 21.52 13.90 4.16
C ARG A 852 21.42 13.33 5.57
N ASN A 853 20.63 12.27 5.73
CA ASN A 853 20.52 11.48 6.95
C ASN A 853 20.06 12.23 8.22
N VAL A 854 19.03 13.06 8.13
CA VAL A 854 18.57 13.88 9.29
C VAL A 854 17.15 13.57 9.76
N LEU A 855 16.33 12.86 8.98
CA LEU A 855 14.90 12.68 9.26
C LEU A 855 14.55 11.44 10.11
N ASP A 856 15.51 10.84 10.83
CA ASP A 856 15.28 9.68 11.71
C ASP A 856 14.61 8.48 11.00
N GLY A 857 15.04 8.18 9.78
CA GLY A 857 14.50 7.08 8.96
C GLY A 857 13.42 7.52 7.96
N GLY A 858 13.17 8.83 7.84
CA GLY A 858 12.27 9.40 6.83
C GLY A 858 10.78 9.21 7.14
N VAL A 859 9.93 9.62 6.21
CA VAL A 859 8.45 9.70 6.41
C VAL A 859 7.82 8.43 6.97
N ASN A 860 8.30 7.27 6.54
CA ASN A 860 7.76 5.96 6.91
C ASN A 860 8.15 5.54 8.34
N CYS A 861 9.33 5.92 8.85
CA CYS A 861 9.86 5.39 10.11
C CYS A 861 10.18 6.46 11.17
N SER A 862 10.22 7.74 10.78
CA SER A 862 10.58 8.83 11.67
C SER A 862 9.73 8.83 12.93
N ARG A 863 10.40 8.94 14.08
CA ARG A 863 9.74 9.08 15.38
C ARG A 863 9.37 10.54 15.68
N ARG A 864 9.81 11.50 14.86
CA ARG A 864 9.44 12.92 14.97
C ARG A 864 8.01 13.19 14.51
N ILE A 865 7.48 14.34 14.94
CA ILE A 865 6.12 14.78 14.55
C ILE A 865 6.08 15.25 13.10
N ASP A 866 7.04 16.09 12.69
CA ASP A 866 7.24 16.48 11.30
C ASP A 866 8.19 15.50 10.61
N ARG A 867 7.62 14.40 10.13
CA ARG A 867 8.37 13.33 9.46
C ARG A 867 8.87 13.72 8.07
N HIS A 868 8.29 14.76 7.48
CA HIS A 868 8.62 15.28 6.16
C HIS A 868 9.64 16.43 6.22
N GLY A 869 9.93 16.94 7.42
CA GLY A 869 10.79 18.11 7.58
C GLY A 869 10.24 19.40 6.96
N LYS A 870 8.95 19.45 6.58
CA LYS A 870 8.38 20.60 5.86
C LYS A 870 8.47 21.89 6.66
N THR A 871 8.27 21.81 7.97
CA THR A 871 8.32 22.95 8.89
C THR A 871 9.75 23.42 9.19
N ILE A 872 10.76 22.62 8.85
CA ILE A 872 12.16 22.95 9.15
C ILE A 872 12.61 24.18 8.36
N SER A 873 12.08 24.39 7.16
CA SER A 873 12.32 25.61 6.38
C SER A 873 11.97 26.88 7.17
N ASP A 874 10.78 26.95 7.78
CA ASP A 874 10.37 28.12 8.57
C ASP A 874 11.21 28.29 9.85
N LEU A 875 11.70 27.20 10.45
CA LEU A 875 12.61 27.29 11.59
C LEU A 875 14.00 27.78 11.21
N ILE A 876 14.46 27.42 10.02
CA ILE A 876 15.68 27.98 9.43
C ILE A 876 15.46 29.46 9.14
N LEU A 877 14.29 29.86 8.60
CA LEU A 877 13.97 31.27 8.39
C LEU A 877 13.92 32.07 9.72
N CYS A 878 13.62 31.44 10.85
CA CYS A 878 13.67 32.11 12.15
C CYS A 878 15.10 32.45 12.63
N GLN A 879 16.16 31.91 12.01
CA GLN A 879 17.53 32.17 12.43
C GLN A 879 17.92 33.63 12.23
N GLU A 880 18.64 34.20 13.20
CA GLU A 880 19.32 35.48 13.03
C GLU A 880 20.64 35.29 12.29
N VAL A 881 20.89 36.13 11.28
CA VAL A 881 22.13 36.17 10.52
C VAL A 881 22.66 37.59 10.44
N VAL A 882 23.97 37.73 10.21
CA VAL A 882 24.63 39.01 9.91
C VAL A 882 25.13 38.95 8.48
N LEU A 883 24.54 39.77 7.62
CA LEU A 883 24.95 39.85 6.22
C LEU A 883 26.15 40.80 6.06
N PRO A 884 27.21 40.39 5.33
CA PRO A 884 28.36 41.26 5.03
C PRO A 884 27.96 42.47 4.18
N MET A 885 28.85 43.46 4.05
CA MET A 885 28.63 44.62 3.17
C MET A 885 28.56 44.25 1.70
#